data_AF-A0A967D0T0-F1
#
_entry.id   AF-A0A967D0T0-F1
#
_cell.length_a   1.000
_cell.length_b   1.000
_cell.length_c   1.000
_cell.angle_alpha   90.00
_cell.angle_beta   90.00
_cell.angle_gamma   90.00
#
_symmetry.space_group_name_H-M   'P 1'
#
loop_
_entity.id
_entity.type
_entity.pdbx_description
1 polymer ?
#
loop_
_entity_poly.entity_id
_entity_poly.type
_entity_poly.pdbx_seq_one_letter_code
_entity_poly.pdbx_strand_id
1 'polypeptide(L)'
;CYRRLVIQQSTLEGILSWPETHGPEIPPAELREESAAVLAGVMLMASGLSGRGPGAPQAGMPLAELLPRIASYRDSFYRWLMTRLPAAHRARLESDQQLAERAGVAVEELATWWDQFATTTVSGVPQLSGQELLQSAREVIAVLEERRATAPAPLAPGFWRDAVAGFSSARTHAAAAEALLRERDLDAAMGLLVHWASLLEGDEIDHSGPSWLLAAHRWLRAGLADLSEAGRNRVRRFLELIEANTAGVAEVIELAATGQEPVVRNEPEFSLPDDADDDQLAADESVASAYESMVWQDSADDGTDGGMMDVDLPGGDGHPVVAVEESADFLTGVIVMLRQVVTTGCLDAAAGRIEPLPAETESLIAWRQTLRRLRKAMVRAAGHIASREQQPAPGMSPTEFDRLRWQRDAAAERLIEAALQTGETIWLLSARLALARGQVRPSPRPADRPNKTRGGRPDSRPAVGRLLAAIFVDDQRTIHEQLDRIKRHLRGKPVLYVPLSRGGRPDRIVAARMRERLLERLVSLLPRRGLVEETIALVRQAKSLESRRPRGAASVSEFDRVFEAATTALVGRIVTSAPVAGAGEEPPTDDQVTQRILDGLAILIPQLLETWTTHARQLRLSVLERVRDDKAFAPVQEFIERYGAGLFTQHLLTPPSLRGILRSGVKPFLERLLEQETSEPSWRAAVEDESGGSRPSHPEQLIEALASGQLPLKQAASRLRLVLESVAENHSEYRDWNSTTTQSDRGECLHMLLEFLRIKAEYERIVWTLRPVSMAHRILVRRGATAAATAWRQRMQDETAEAADELIKRLTVVQQSTGVRLASVADRVQRPFTAMLELDELEALVEPAVGELLTGEPVGAGRRLEERAEGFLGMASGSGVEVPDWLEQLSAGVDRAIEEAEVGGLDADGERPLLPAAVADVLGWEQLPWNELLAAVSRKGQA
;
A
#
# COMPACT_ATOMS: atom_id res chain seq x y z
N CYS A 1 -29.14 -8.96 10.73
CA CYS A 1 -29.26 -8.00 11.85
C CYS A 1 -29.89 -8.69 13.07
N TYR A 2 -29.08 -9.05 14.08
CA TYR A 2 -29.59 -9.65 15.32
C TYR A 2 -30.39 -8.60 16.11
N ARG A 3 -31.70 -8.81 16.29
CA ARG A 3 -32.60 -7.88 17.00
C ARG A 3 -32.75 -8.17 18.50
N ARG A 4 -31.98 -9.12 19.02
CA ARG A 4 -32.09 -9.62 20.39
C ARG A 4 -30.69 -9.76 20.97
N LEU A 5 -30.44 -9.08 22.08
CA LEU A 5 -29.26 -9.27 22.90
C LEU A 5 -29.63 -10.25 24.01
N VAL A 6 -28.89 -11.35 24.11
CA VAL A 6 -29.04 -12.32 25.20
C VAL A 6 -27.84 -12.14 26.11
N ILE A 7 -28.10 -11.66 27.33
CA ILE A 7 -27.08 -11.54 28.37
C ILE A 7 -27.10 -12.86 29.15
N GLN A 8 -25.94 -13.47 29.34
CA GLN A 8 -25.84 -14.66 30.16
C GLN A 8 -26.24 -14.34 31.60
N GLN A 9 -27.04 -15.22 32.19
CA GLN A 9 -27.53 -15.05 33.57
C GLN A 9 -26.38 -14.87 34.57
N SER A 10 -25.29 -15.62 34.40
CA SER A 10 -24.06 -15.50 35.20
C SER A 10 -23.44 -14.10 35.14
N THR A 11 -23.39 -13.46 33.96
CA THR A 11 -22.88 -12.10 33.79
C THR A 11 -23.77 -11.07 34.51
N LEU A 12 -25.09 -11.23 34.39
CA LEU A 12 -26.05 -10.33 35.04
C LEU A 12 -26.01 -10.47 36.57
N GLU A 13 -25.97 -11.70 37.08
CA GLU A 13 -25.81 -12.00 38.51
C GLU A 13 -24.48 -11.46 39.05
N GLY A 14 -23.39 -11.60 38.29
CA GLY A 14 -22.09 -11.01 38.64
C GLY A 14 -22.15 -9.50 38.81
N ILE A 15 -22.74 -8.76 37.86
CA ILE A 15 -22.89 -7.29 37.92
C ILE A 15 -23.79 -6.86 39.08
N LEU A 16 -24.86 -7.61 39.35
CA LEU A 16 -25.81 -7.32 40.42
C LEU A 16 -25.30 -7.70 41.82
N SER A 17 -24.28 -8.55 41.91
CA SER A 17 -23.64 -8.93 43.19
C SER A 17 -22.63 -7.89 43.69
N TRP A 18 -22.19 -6.94 42.85
CA TRP A 18 -21.20 -5.93 43.21
C TRP A 18 -21.63 -5.00 44.35
N PRO A 19 -22.87 -4.49 44.41
CA PRO A 19 -23.32 -3.68 45.54
C PRO A 19 -23.35 -4.45 46.87
N GLU A 20 -23.46 -5.77 46.82
CA GLU A 20 -23.53 -6.65 48.00
C GLU A 20 -22.15 -7.03 48.54
N THR A 21 -21.11 -6.89 47.71
CA THR A 21 -19.71 -7.22 48.05
C THR A 21 -18.90 -6.01 48.55
N HIS A 22 -19.37 -4.78 48.36
CA HIS A 22 -18.71 -3.58 48.87
C HIS A 22 -19.23 -3.23 50.28
N GLY A 23 -18.32 -2.86 51.18
CA GLY A 23 -18.65 -2.48 52.57
C GLY A 23 -19.53 -1.22 52.65
N PRO A 24 -20.07 -0.88 53.83
CA PRO A 24 -21.03 0.21 54.04
C PRO A 24 -20.49 1.64 53.78
N GLU A 25 -19.27 1.76 53.30
CA GLU A 25 -18.55 3.02 53.06
C GLU A 25 -18.94 3.69 51.73
N ILE A 26 -19.50 2.94 50.77
CA ILE A 26 -19.91 3.47 49.46
C ILE A 26 -21.44 3.63 49.39
N PRO A 27 -21.97 4.79 48.93
CA PRO A 27 -23.40 4.99 48.78
C PRO A 27 -24.03 3.95 47.83
N PRO A 28 -25.13 3.26 48.22
CA PRO A 28 -25.79 2.24 47.38
C PRO A 28 -26.29 2.76 46.02
N ALA A 29 -26.54 4.07 45.91
CA ALA A 29 -26.91 4.71 44.65
C ALA A 29 -25.74 4.76 43.66
N GLU A 30 -24.52 5.02 44.14
CA GLU A 30 -23.30 5.02 43.32
C GLU A 30 -23.01 3.62 42.80
N LEU A 31 -23.10 2.60 43.67
CA LEU A 31 -22.90 1.20 43.28
C LEU A 31 -23.92 0.71 42.23
N ARG A 32 -25.18 1.17 42.31
CA ARG A 32 -26.19 0.86 41.28
C ARG A 32 -25.90 1.56 39.96
N GLU A 33 -25.44 2.80 40.00
CA GLU A 33 -25.07 3.57 38.82
C GLU A 33 -23.83 2.96 38.13
N GLU A 34 -22.86 2.48 38.92
CA GLU A 34 -21.69 1.72 38.44
C GLU A 34 -22.09 0.37 37.84
N SER A 35 -22.92 -0.43 38.51
CA SER A 35 -23.44 -1.69 37.96
C SER A 35 -24.20 -1.47 36.65
N ALA A 36 -25.00 -0.41 36.56
CA ALA A 36 -25.70 -0.03 35.33
C ALA A 36 -24.72 0.39 34.22
N ALA A 37 -23.65 1.10 34.57
CA ALA A 37 -22.59 1.48 33.63
C ALA A 37 -21.84 0.26 33.10
N VAL A 38 -21.52 -0.72 33.96
CA VAL A 38 -20.86 -1.96 33.53
C VAL A 38 -21.75 -2.78 32.61
N LEU A 39 -23.04 -2.88 32.92
CA LEU A 39 -24.01 -3.52 32.04
C LEU A 39 -24.05 -2.83 30.67
N ALA A 40 -24.11 -1.50 30.63
CA ALA A 40 -24.07 -0.73 29.39
C ALA A 40 -22.76 -0.96 28.60
N GLY A 41 -21.62 -1.01 29.29
CA GLY A 41 -20.33 -1.35 28.69
C GLY A 41 -20.30 -2.74 28.06
N VAL A 42 -20.84 -3.76 28.74
CA VAL A 42 -20.96 -5.12 28.21
C VAL A 42 -21.87 -5.17 26.98
N MET A 43 -23.00 -4.46 27.02
CA MET A 43 -23.90 -4.36 25.87
C MET A 43 -23.22 -3.70 24.67
N LEU A 44 -22.38 -2.68 24.90
CA LEU A 44 -21.61 -2.00 23.85
C LEU A 44 -20.53 -2.92 23.24
N MET A 45 -19.76 -3.65 24.06
CA MET A 45 -18.78 -4.61 23.53
C MET A 45 -19.46 -5.71 22.70
N ALA A 46 -20.57 -6.26 23.18
CA ALA A 46 -21.35 -7.27 22.46
C ALA A 46 -21.93 -6.72 21.14
N SER A 47 -22.32 -5.44 21.12
CA SER A 47 -22.74 -4.79 19.88
C SER A 47 -21.60 -4.60 18.88
N GLY A 48 -20.35 -4.44 19.36
CA GLY A 48 -19.15 -4.35 18.54
C GLY A 48 -18.76 -5.66 17.84
N LEU A 49 -19.21 -6.80 18.38
CA LEU A 49 -19.07 -8.13 17.76
C LEU A 49 -20.16 -8.43 16.71
N SER A 50 -21.24 -7.65 16.71
CA SER A 50 -22.40 -7.92 15.88
C SER A 50 -22.17 -7.40 14.46
N GLY A 51 -21.77 -8.30 13.56
CA GLY A 51 -21.51 -7.99 12.15
C GLY A 51 -22.71 -7.36 11.44
N ARG A 52 -22.50 -6.19 10.85
CA ARG A 52 -23.53 -5.47 10.09
C ARG A 52 -23.03 -4.87 8.76
N GLY A 53 -21.72 -4.68 8.59
CA GLY A 53 -21.16 -4.14 7.35
C GLY A 53 -19.67 -4.44 7.13
N PRO A 54 -19.04 -3.89 6.07
CA PRO A 54 -17.68 -4.22 5.63
C PRO A 54 -16.55 -3.86 6.62
N GLY A 55 -16.81 -2.97 7.57
CA GLY A 55 -15.88 -2.65 8.68
C GLY A 55 -16.13 -3.46 9.95
N ALA A 56 -17.08 -4.40 9.92
CA ALA A 56 -17.27 -5.32 11.03
C ALA A 56 -16.10 -6.30 11.11
N PRO A 57 -15.75 -6.76 12.31
CA PRO A 57 -14.69 -7.74 12.45
C PRO A 57 -15.00 -9.00 11.65
N GLN A 58 -14.04 -9.44 10.84
CA GLN A 58 -14.17 -10.68 10.10
C GLN A 58 -14.22 -11.87 11.07
N ALA A 59 -14.96 -12.93 10.72
CA ALA A 59 -15.04 -14.11 11.57
C ALA A 59 -13.69 -14.81 11.80
N GLY A 60 -12.72 -14.60 10.90
CA GLY A 60 -11.34 -15.06 11.03
C GLY A 60 -10.38 -14.06 11.68
N MET A 61 -10.86 -12.89 12.16
CA MET A 61 -10.01 -11.90 12.81
C MET A 61 -9.43 -12.51 14.09
N PRO A 62 -8.10 -12.41 14.30
CA PRO A 62 -7.47 -12.90 15.52
C PRO A 62 -8.11 -12.23 16.72
N LEU A 63 -8.41 -13.02 17.75
CA LEU A 63 -9.15 -12.50 18.89
C LEU A 63 -8.29 -11.49 19.70
N ALA A 64 -6.95 -11.55 19.51
CA ALA A 64 -5.95 -10.56 19.87
C ALA A 64 -6.18 -9.14 19.29
N GLU A 65 -6.69 -9.05 18.07
CA GLU A 65 -6.95 -7.80 17.36
C GLU A 65 -8.41 -7.34 17.57
N LEU A 66 -9.32 -8.32 17.70
CA LEU A 66 -10.73 -8.11 17.97
C LEU A 66 -10.97 -7.49 19.36
N LEU A 67 -10.32 -8.04 20.40
CA LEU A 67 -10.54 -7.67 21.80
C LEU A 67 -10.24 -6.20 22.09
N PRO A 68 -9.07 -5.64 21.71
CA PRO A 68 -8.79 -4.21 21.89
C PRO A 68 -9.85 -3.33 21.21
N ARG A 69 -10.28 -3.73 20.01
CA ARG A 69 -11.24 -2.97 19.20
C ARG A 69 -12.62 -2.91 19.85
N ILE A 70 -13.16 -4.05 20.30
CA ILE A 70 -14.46 -4.07 20.99
C ILE A 70 -14.39 -3.46 22.39
N ALA A 71 -13.27 -3.60 23.08
CA ALA A 71 -13.02 -2.98 24.39
C ALA A 71 -12.98 -1.44 24.28
N SER A 72 -12.49 -0.89 23.16
CA SER A 72 -12.44 0.55 22.93
C SER A 72 -13.82 1.25 23.00
N TYR A 73 -14.90 0.57 22.62
CA TYR A 73 -16.27 1.10 22.72
C TYR A 73 -16.69 1.29 24.18
N ARG A 74 -16.42 0.28 25.02
CA ARG A 74 -16.63 0.35 26.47
C ARG A 74 -15.77 1.45 27.08
N ASP A 75 -14.50 1.53 26.70
CA ASP A 75 -13.54 2.47 27.28
C ASP A 75 -13.87 3.93 26.89
N SER A 76 -14.40 4.14 25.68
CA SER A 76 -14.91 5.45 25.23
C SER A 76 -16.17 5.85 26.00
N PHE A 77 -17.09 4.91 26.22
CA PHE A 77 -18.27 5.12 27.05
C PHE A 77 -17.91 5.46 28.49
N TYR A 78 -16.96 4.74 29.11
CA TYR A 78 -16.51 5.04 30.47
C TYR A 78 -15.82 6.39 30.56
N ARG A 79 -14.97 6.78 29.59
CA ARG A 79 -14.39 8.13 29.55
C ARG A 79 -15.47 9.21 29.51
N TRP A 80 -16.47 9.05 28.64
CA TRP A 80 -17.61 9.96 28.58
C TRP A 80 -18.38 10.00 29.90
N LEU A 81 -18.67 8.85 30.50
CA LEU A 81 -19.40 8.74 31.75
C LEU A 81 -18.64 9.43 32.89
N MET A 82 -17.32 9.22 32.98
CA MET A 82 -16.46 9.87 33.97
C MET A 82 -16.60 11.38 33.92
N THR A 83 -16.71 12.01 32.73
CA THR A 83 -16.93 13.47 32.64
C THR A 83 -18.26 13.96 33.21
N ARG A 84 -19.25 13.07 33.36
CA ARG A 84 -20.60 13.37 33.83
C ARG A 84 -20.86 13.01 35.30
N LEU A 85 -20.02 12.15 35.89
CA LEU A 85 -20.16 11.78 37.30
C LEU A 85 -19.88 12.97 38.23
N PRO A 86 -20.54 13.03 39.40
CA PRO A 86 -20.22 14.00 40.45
C PRO A 86 -18.74 13.94 40.85
N ALA A 87 -18.14 15.09 41.19
CA ALA A 87 -16.70 15.19 41.46
C ALA A 87 -16.19 14.24 42.55
N ALA A 88 -16.97 14.01 43.62
CA ALA A 88 -16.60 13.10 44.71
C ALA A 88 -16.62 11.61 44.27
N HIS A 89 -17.63 11.22 43.49
CA HIS A 89 -17.76 9.87 42.92
C HIS A 89 -16.63 9.59 41.92
N ARG A 90 -16.34 10.57 41.04
CA ARG A 90 -15.23 10.51 40.10
C ARG A 90 -13.88 10.36 40.80
N ALA A 91 -13.61 11.22 41.79
CA ALA A 91 -12.35 11.17 42.54
C ALA A 91 -12.16 9.83 43.27
N ARG A 92 -13.24 9.22 43.78
CA ARG A 92 -13.21 7.88 44.37
C ARG A 92 -12.80 6.83 43.34
N LEU A 93 -13.47 6.80 42.17
CA LEU A 93 -13.18 5.85 41.10
C LEU A 93 -11.77 6.04 40.50
N GLU A 94 -11.26 7.28 40.45
CA GLU A 94 -9.89 7.58 40.01
C GLU A 94 -8.83 7.18 41.04
N SER A 95 -9.20 7.10 42.32
CA SER A 95 -8.30 6.75 43.43
C SER A 95 -8.25 5.25 43.77
N ASP A 96 -9.05 4.43 43.08
CA ASP A 96 -9.35 3.08 43.53
C ASP A 96 -8.26 2.07 43.15
N GLN A 97 -7.21 2.01 43.97
CA GLN A 97 -6.15 1.01 43.90
C GLN A 97 -6.72 -0.43 43.98
N GLN A 98 -7.86 -0.62 44.64
CA GLN A 98 -8.54 -1.93 44.70
C GLN A 98 -9.18 -2.31 43.36
N LEU A 99 -9.64 -1.33 42.57
CA LEU A 99 -10.15 -1.58 41.21
C LEU A 99 -9.02 -2.02 40.28
N ALA A 100 -7.83 -1.40 40.38
CA ALA A 100 -6.66 -1.80 39.61
C ALA A 100 -6.20 -3.22 39.99
N GLU A 101 -6.17 -3.56 41.28
CA GLU A 101 -5.87 -4.93 41.75
C GLU A 101 -6.90 -5.95 41.25
N ARG A 102 -8.20 -5.65 41.35
CA ARG A 102 -9.27 -6.52 40.84
C ARG A 102 -9.22 -6.69 39.33
N ALA A 103 -8.91 -5.64 38.58
CA ALA A 103 -8.70 -5.71 37.15
C ALA A 103 -7.48 -6.57 36.82
N GLY A 104 -6.39 -6.45 37.58
CA GLY A 104 -5.21 -7.29 37.44
C GLY A 104 -5.52 -8.78 37.60
N VAL A 105 -6.29 -9.15 38.64
CA VAL A 105 -6.73 -10.54 38.85
C VAL A 105 -7.62 -11.04 37.70
N ALA A 106 -8.58 -10.23 37.25
CA ALA A 106 -9.47 -10.62 36.16
C ALA A 106 -8.73 -10.82 34.82
N VAL A 107 -7.71 -9.99 34.53
CA VAL A 107 -6.88 -10.16 33.33
C VAL A 107 -6.00 -11.40 33.45
N GLU A 108 -5.53 -11.74 34.64
CA GLU A 108 -4.76 -12.96 34.91
C GLU A 108 -5.58 -14.24 34.72
N GLU A 109 -6.82 -14.25 35.20
CA GLU A 109 -7.77 -15.34 34.93
C GLU A 109 -8.04 -15.48 33.42
N LEU A 110 -8.23 -14.35 32.71
CA LEU A 110 -8.45 -14.36 31.26
C LEU A 110 -7.21 -14.85 30.49
N ALA A 111 -6.01 -14.40 30.86
CA ALA A 111 -4.77 -14.84 30.25
C ALA A 111 -4.57 -16.35 30.40
N THR A 112 -4.81 -16.87 31.61
CA THR A 112 -4.73 -18.31 31.90
C THR A 112 -5.73 -19.11 31.08
N TRP A 113 -6.98 -18.63 31.00
CA TRP A 113 -8.00 -19.24 30.15
C TRP A 113 -7.60 -19.21 28.67
N TRP A 114 -7.06 -18.08 28.19
CA TRP A 114 -6.63 -17.94 26.81
C TRP A 114 -5.59 -18.97 26.43
N ASP A 115 -4.52 -19.07 27.22
CA ASP A 115 -3.40 -19.95 26.91
C ASP A 115 -3.81 -21.43 26.96
N GLN A 116 -4.84 -21.74 27.74
CA GLN A 116 -5.41 -23.07 27.84
C GLN A 116 -6.34 -23.44 26.66
N PHE A 117 -7.11 -22.48 26.11
CA PHE A 117 -8.23 -22.79 25.22
C PHE A 117 -8.20 -22.11 23.84
N ALA A 118 -7.36 -21.10 23.62
CA ALA A 118 -7.34 -20.27 22.40
C ALA A 118 -5.98 -20.30 21.65
N THR A 119 -5.08 -21.21 22.00
CA THR A 119 -3.68 -21.28 21.55
C THR A 119 -3.40 -22.17 20.34
N THR A 120 -4.40 -22.77 19.71
CA THR A 120 -4.16 -23.56 18.48
C THR A 120 -3.62 -22.65 17.37
N THR A 121 -2.37 -22.86 16.99
CA THR A 121 -1.71 -22.15 15.89
C THR A 121 -2.43 -22.47 14.58
N VAL A 122 -3.02 -21.45 13.97
CA VAL A 122 -3.57 -21.52 12.62
C VAL A 122 -2.52 -20.91 11.69
N SER A 123 -2.19 -21.61 10.60
CA SER A 123 -1.20 -21.12 9.63
C SER A 123 -1.53 -19.69 9.20
N GLY A 124 -0.56 -18.79 9.34
CA GLY A 124 -0.70 -17.36 8.98
C GLY A 124 -1.27 -16.45 10.08
N VAL A 125 -1.60 -16.95 11.27
CA VAL A 125 -2.01 -16.13 12.42
C VAL A 125 -0.90 -16.13 13.49
N PRO A 126 -0.37 -14.96 13.88
CA PRO A 126 0.63 -14.88 14.96
C PRO A 126 0.08 -15.48 16.26
N GLN A 127 0.86 -16.35 16.90
CA GLN A 127 0.51 -16.90 18.20
C GLN A 127 0.40 -15.77 19.23
N LEU A 128 -0.71 -15.75 19.97
CA LEU A 128 -0.93 -14.81 21.07
C LEU A 128 -0.86 -15.54 22.40
N SER A 129 0.15 -15.24 23.20
CA SER A 129 0.24 -15.66 24.60
C SER A 129 -0.43 -14.63 25.51
N GLY A 130 -1.46 -15.05 26.22
CA GLY A 130 -2.16 -14.27 27.23
C GLY A 130 -1.25 -13.92 28.41
N GLN A 131 -0.41 -14.87 28.85
CA GLN A 131 0.56 -14.65 29.92
C GLN A 131 1.62 -13.61 29.55
N GLU A 132 2.16 -13.66 28.33
CA GLU A 132 3.11 -12.63 27.86
C GLU A 132 2.47 -11.24 27.81
N LEU A 133 1.20 -11.15 27.41
CA LEU A 133 0.45 -9.89 27.41
C LEU A 133 0.23 -9.33 28.82
N LEU A 134 -0.15 -10.16 29.77
CA LEU A 134 -0.31 -9.77 31.17
C LEU A 134 1.02 -9.29 31.75
N GLN A 135 2.10 -10.03 31.48
CA GLN A 135 3.44 -9.69 31.96
C GLN A 135 3.92 -8.36 31.37
N SER A 136 3.76 -8.17 30.06
CA SER A 136 4.05 -6.90 29.38
C SER A 136 3.25 -5.74 29.99
N ALA A 137 1.96 -5.93 30.29
CA ALA A 137 1.14 -4.90 30.91
C ALA A 137 1.63 -4.53 32.32
N ARG A 138 2.01 -5.51 33.14
CA ARG A 138 2.57 -5.30 34.49
C ARG A 138 3.88 -4.50 34.44
N GLU A 139 4.78 -4.85 33.50
CA GLU A 139 6.04 -4.12 33.26
C GLU A 139 5.79 -2.65 32.90
N VAL A 140 4.88 -2.39 31.96
CA VAL A 140 4.52 -1.01 31.57
C VAL A 140 3.94 -0.23 32.75
N ILE A 141 3.01 -0.81 33.51
CA ILE A 141 2.39 -0.14 34.66
C ILE A 141 3.45 0.25 35.68
N ALA A 142 4.34 -0.67 36.07
CA ALA A 142 5.37 -0.42 37.06
C ALA A 142 6.29 0.74 36.64
N VAL A 143 6.76 0.75 35.39
CA VAL A 143 7.65 1.81 34.88
C VAL A 143 6.93 3.16 34.79
N LEU A 144 5.66 3.18 34.39
CA LEU A 144 4.88 4.41 34.33
C LEU A 144 4.57 4.97 35.73
N GLU A 145 4.34 4.11 36.73
CA GLU A 145 4.17 4.53 38.12
C GLU A 145 5.44 5.16 38.69
N GLU A 146 6.61 4.56 38.43
CA GLU A 146 7.90 5.13 38.79
C GLU A 146 8.13 6.50 38.13
N ARG A 147 7.78 6.62 36.83
CA ARG A 147 7.84 7.89 36.12
C ARG A 147 6.91 8.94 36.73
N ARG A 148 5.67 8.59 37.06
CA ARG A 148 4.70 9.52 37.68
C ARG A 148 5.17 9.97 39.06
N ALA A 149 5.77 9.08 39.84
CA ALA A 149 6.32 9.40 41.16
C ALA A 149 7.50 10.40 41.09
N THR A 150 8.26 10.41 39.99
CA THR A 150 9.39 11.31 39.78
C THR A 150 9.03 12.57 38.98
N ALA A 151 7.85 12.62 38.35
CA ALA A 151 7.36 13.80 37.66
C ALA A 151 7.03 14.95 38.64
N PRO A 152 7.27 16.22 38.29
CA PRO A 152 7.69 16.76 36.98
C PRO A 152 9.21 16.89 36.82
N ALA A 153 10.03 16.23 37.64
CA ALA A 153 11.49 16.37 37.54
C ALA A 153 12.01 15.83 36.19
N PRO A 154 13.10 16.42 35.66
CA PRO A 154 13.77 15.88 34.48
C PRO A 154 14.23 14.45 34.73
N LEU A 155 14.08 13.58 33.73
CA LEU A 155 14.54 12.20 33.79
C LEU A 155 16.05 12.11 34.01
N ALA A 156 16.47 11.19 34.87
CA ALA A 156 17.88 10.89 35.06
C ALA A 156 18.48 10.32 33.75
N PRO A 157 19.73 10.68 33.39
CA PRO A 157 20.41 10.05 32.26
C PRO A 157 20.51 8.54 32.46
N GLY A 158 19.86 7.76 31.60
CA GLY A 158 19.84 6.30 31.71
C GLY A 158 18.56 5.69 32.29
N PHE A 159 17.60 6.49 32.78
CA PHE A 159 16.32 5.99 33.31
C PHE A 159 15.68 4.93 32.39
N TRP A 160 15.53 5.23 31.11
CA TRP A 160 14.92 4.29 30.17
C TRP A 160 15.76 3.06 29.91
N ARG A 161 17.10 3.15 30.00
CA ARG A 161 17.96 1.96 29.89
C ARG A 161 17.70 1.00 31.04
N ASP A 162 17.55 1.52 32.25
CA ASP A 162 17.35 0.72 33.45
C ASP A 162 15.91 0.20 33.54
N ALA A 163 14.94 1.05 33.22
CA ALA A 163 13.51 0.73 33.27
C ALA A 163 13.07 -0.29 32.20
N VAL A 164 13.68 -0.23 31.01
CA VAL A 164 13.36 -1.11 29.87
C VAL A 164 14.19 -2.40 29.88
N ALA A 165 15.26 -2.48 30.69
CA ALA A 165 16.03 -3.72 30.83
C ALA A 165 15.18 -4.92 31.29
N GLY A 166 14.03 -4.67 31.93
CA GLY A 166 13.05 -5.68 32.31
C GLY A 166 11.94 -5.93 31.30
N PHE A 167 11.96 -5.31 30.11
CA PHE A 167 10.91 -5.50 29.11
C PHE A 167 11.08 -6.85 28.42
N SER A 168 10.04 -7.67 28.50
CA SER A 168 10.01 -9.02 27.91
C SER A 168 9.65 -9.03 26.41
N SER A 169 9.16 -7.91 25.85
CA SER A 169 8.77 -7.85 24.43
C SER A 169 8.83 -6.44 23.80
N ALA A 170 8.89 -6.39 22.46
CA ALA A 170 8.70 -5.17 21.68
C ALA A 170 7.33 -4.50 21.91
N ARG A 171 6.30 -5.29 22.25
CA ARG A 171 4.95 -4.80 22.54
C ARG A 171 4.90 -3.94 23.80
N THR A 172 5.74 -4.26 24.78
CA THR A 172 5.91 -3.48 26.02
C THR A 172 6.36 -2.04 25.72
N HIS A 173 7.23 -1.84 24.73
CA HIS A 173 7.66 -0.51 24.29
C HIS A 173 6.53 0.32 23.66
N ALA A 174 5.76 -0.30 22.75
CA ALA A 174 4.67 0.37 22.04
C ALA A 174 3.58 0.85 23.03
N ALA A 175 3.19 -0.02 23.96
CA ALA A 175 2.19 0.31 24.97
C ALA A 175 2.65 1.42 25.94
N ALA A 176 3.93 1.38 26.38
CA ALA A 176 4.50 2.44 27.20
C ALA A 176 4.55 3.79 26.45
N ALA A 177 4.98 3.79 25.19
CA ALA A 177 5.02 5.00 24.37
C ALA A 177 3.61 5.58 24.17
N GLU A 178 2.61 4.74 23.91
CA GLU A 178 1.23 5.18 23.75
C GLU A 178 0.68 5.83 25.03
N ALA A 179 0.92 5.22 26.19
CA ALA A 179 0.47 5.77 27.47
C ALA A 179 1.10 7.15 27.76
N LEU A 180 2.42 7.30 27.54
CA LEU A 180 3.11 8.59 27.72
C LEU A 180 2.61 9.67 26.78
N LEU A 181 2.34 9.31 25.51
CA LEU A 181 1.77 10.24 24.53
C LEU A 181 0.36 10.68 24.92
N ARG A 182 -0.44 9.77 25.48
CA ARG A 182 -1.79 10.06 26.00
C ARG A 182 -1.74 11.02 27.20
N GLU A 183 -0.75 10.85 28.08
CA GLU A 183 -0.47 11.74 29.22
C GLU A 183 0.19 13.08 28.81
N ARG A 184 0.57 13.22 27.53
CA ARG A 184 1.32 14.37 26.98
C ARG A 184 2.70 14.59 27.61
N ASP A 185 3.30 13.55 28.19
CA ASP A 185 4.69 13.59 28.66
C ASP A 185 5.65 13.36 27.49
N LEU A 186 5.81 14.39 26.66
CA LEU A 186 6.63 14.32 25.45
C LEU A 186 8.11 14.10 25.74
N ASP A 187 8.63 14.58 26.87
CA ASP A 187 10.05 14.44 27.19
C ASP A 187 10.37 13.01 27.62
N ALA A 188 9.48 12.36 28.39
CA ALA A 188 9.60 10.95 28.73
C ALA A 188 9.40 10.06 27.49
N ALA A 189 8.37 10.32 26.68
CA ALA A 189 8.14 9.60 25.43
C ALA A 189 9.33 9.71 24.46
N MET A 190 9.95 10.89 24.36
CA MET A 190 11.15 11.09 23.54
C MET A 190 12.31 10.19 24.02
N GLY A 191 12.52 10.12 25.34
CA GLY A 191 13.57 9.28 25.92
C GLY A 191 13.37 7.79 25.62
N LEU A 192 12.14 7.29 25.76
CA LEU A 192 11.78 5.90 25.45
C LEU A 192 11.97 5.61 23.95
N LEU A 193 11.45 6.46 23.07
CA LEU A 193 11.55 6.27 21.62
C LEU A 193 12.99 6.30 21.12
N VAL A 194 13.84 7.15 21.69
CA VAL A 194 15.27 7.21 21.35
C VAL A 194 15.99 5.95 21.80
N HIS A 195 15.68 5.42 22.99
CA HIS A 195 16.26 4.17 23.46
C HIS A 195 15.76 2.98 22.63
N TRP A 196 14.46 2.88 22.37
CA TRP A 196 13.89 1.83 21.53
C TRP A 196 14.52 1.84 20.13
N ALA A 197 14.73 3.01 19.52
CA ALA A 197 15.41 3.12 18.23
C ALA A 197 16.82 2.52 18.24
N SER A 198 17.53 2.54 19.38
CA SER A 198 18.87 1.95 19.52
C SER A 198 18.87 0.42 19.64
N LEU A 199 17.69 -0.19 19.85
CA LEU A 199 17.50 -1.64 19.91
C LEU A 199 17.08 -2.23 18.56
N LEU A 200 16.80 -1.39 17.56
CA LEU A 200 16.34 -1.81 16.23
C LEU A 200 17.52 -2.28 15.37
N GLU A 201 17.89 -3.55 15.51
CA GLU A 201 18.91 -4.22 14.70
C GLU A 201 18.44 -5.64 14.32
N GLY A 202 18.81 -6.10 13.11
CA GLY A 202 18.43 -7.44 12.61
C GLY A 202 16.90 -7.64 12.61
N ASP A 203 16.47 -8.80 13.08
CA ASP A 203 15.06 -9.22 13.07
C ASP A 203 14.14 -8.27 13.86
N GLU A 204 14.66 -7.53 14.85
CA GLU A 204 13.88 -6.55 15.61
C GLU A 204 13.38 -5.39 14.74
N ILE A 205 14.01 -5.15 13.59
CA ILE A 205 13.56 -4.15 12.62
C ILE A 205 12.19 -4.53 12.04
N ASP A 206 12.02 -5.80 11.67
CA ASP A 206 10.75 -6.29 11.12
C ASP A 206 9.67 -6.39 12.21
N HIS A 207 10.03 -6.97 13.36
CA HIS A 207 9.09 -7.22 14.46
C HIS A 207 8.62 -5.92 15.15
N SER A 208 9.51 -4.96 15.39
CA SER A 208 9.21 -3.79 16.24
C SER A 208 9.32 -2.44 15.51
N GLY A 209 9.97 -2.39 14.35
CA GLY A 209 10.15 -1.17 13.55
C GLY A 209 8.84 -0.47 13.13
N PRO A 210 7.80 -1.19 12.64
CA PRO A 210 6.52 -0.57 12.29
C PRO A 210 5.83 0.10 13.49
N SER A 211 5.82 -0.58 14.64
CA SER A 211 5.25 -0.05 15.89
C SER A 211 6.01 1.18 16.38
N TRP A 212 7.34 1.16 16.28
CA TRP A 212 8.19 2.31 16.59
C TRP A 212 7.89 3.50 15.66
N LEU A 213 7.76 3.26 14.35
CA LEU A 213 7.44 4.30 13.37
C LEU A 213 6.10 4.97 13.70
N LEU A 214 5.07 4.19 14.04
CA LEU A 214 3.76 4.71 14.43
C LEU A 214 3.86 5.63 15.66
N ALA A 215 4.52 5.16 16.72
CA ALA A 215 4.70 5.93 17.94
C ALA A 215 5.53 7.22 17.71
N ALA A 216 6.58 7.14 16.89
CA ALA A 216 7.39 8.29 16.51
C ALA A 216 6.60 9.35 15.71
N HIS A 217 5.71 8.92 14.80
CA HIS A 217 4.83 9.84 14.07
C HIS A 217 3.85 10.56 15.01
N ARG A 218 3.21 9.83 15.94
CA ARG A 218 2.32 10.42 16.95
C ARG A 218 3.06 11.43 17.83
N TRP A 219 4.28 11.09 18.27
CA TRP A 219 5.15 12.01 19.03
C TRP A 219 5.49 13.27 18.24
N LEU A 220 5.91 13.13 16.97
CA LEU A 220 6.26 14.26 16.11
C LEU A 220 5.07 15.18 15.87
N ARG A 221 3.87 14.63 15.66
CA ARG A 221 2.65 15.44 15.51
C ARG A 221 2.40 16.29 16.75
N ALA A 222 2.47 15.69 17.94
CA ALA A 222 2.32 16.41 19.19
C ALA A 222 3.42 17.45 19.40
N GLY A 223 4.67 17.13 19.08
CA GLY A 223 5.81 18.05 19.16
C GLY A 223 5.72 19.23 18.19
N LEU A 224 5.23 18.99 16.97
CA LEU A 224 5.06 20.04 15.95
C LEU A 224 3.93 21.03 16.26
N ALA A 225 3.02 20.69 17.17
CA ALA A 225 2.00 21.62 17.65
C ALA A 225 2.62 22.83 18.37
N ASP A 226 3.75 22.66 19.05
CA ASP A 226 4.48 23.72 19.76
C ASP A 226 5.47 24.46 18.85
N LEU A 227 5.08 25.67 18.41
CA LEU A 227 5.87 26.55 17.55
C LEU A 227 6.97 27.34 18.28
N SER A 228 7.03 27.27 19.62
CA SER A 228 8.04 27.97 20.40
C SER A 228 9.46 27.54 20.02
N GLU A 229 10.47 28.36 20.35
CA GLU A 229 11.86 27.96 20.16
C GLU A 229 12.20 26.68 20.94
N ALA A 230 11.64 26.50 22.14
CA ALA A 230 11.81 25.30 22.94
C ALA A 230 11.19 24.07 22.26
N GLY A 231 9.95 24.16 21.78
CA GLY A 231 9.26 23.09 21.05
C GLY A 231 9.99 22.69 19.77
N ARG A 232 10.40 23.68 18.97
CA ARG A 232 11.20 23.44 17.75
C ARG A 232 12.56 22.81 18.05
N ASN A 233 13.22 23.22 19.13
CA ASN A 233 14.46 22.58 19.58
C ASN A 233 14.24 21.14 20.05
N ARG A 234 13.12 20.84 20.71
CA ARG A 234 12.74 19.48 21.10
C ARG A 234 12.59 18.57 19.87
N VAL A 235 11.83 19.00 18.86
CA VAL A 235 11.65 18.25 17.60
C VAL A 235 12.97 18.07 16.85
N ARG A 236 13.77 19.15 16.72
CA ARG A 236 15.11 19.08 16.11
C ARG A 236 15.99 18.06 16.84
N ARG A 237 16.02 18.12 18.18
CA ARG A 237 16.86 17.24 19.00
C ARG A 237 16.44 15.79 18.88
N PHE A 238 15.14 15.51 18.89
CA PHE A 238 14.63 14.16 18.65
C PHE A 238 15.12 13.60 17.30
N LEU A 239 14.98 14.36 16.21
CA LEU A 239 15.44 13.91 14.89
C LEU A 239 16.96 13.69 14.82
N GLU A 240 17.76 14.53 15.49
CA GLU A 240 19.21 14.32 15.61
C GLU A 240 19.56 13.04 16.39
N LEU A 241 18.81 12.75 17.45
CA LEU A 241 18.99 11.53 18.22
C LEU A 241 18.56 10.30 17.42
N ILE A 242 17.46 10.36 16.66
CA ILE A 242 17.05 9.24 15.79
C ILE A 242 18.10 9.00 14.70
N GLU A 243 18.60 10.03 14.01
CA GLU A 243 19.67 9.87 13.03
C GLU A 243 20.90 9.15 13.62
N ALA A 244 21.26 9.48 14.87
CA ALA A 244 22.39 8.86 15.55
C ALA A 244 22.13 7.41 15.99
N ASN A 245 20.92 7.09 16.46
CA ASN A 245 20.58 5.76 16.97
C ASN A 245 20.20 4.78 15.85
N THR A 246 19.81 5.25 14.65
CA THR A 246 19.58 4.39 13.48
C THR A 246 20.83 4.28 12.58
N ALA A 247 22.01 4.67 13.08
CA ALA A 247 23.24 4.64 12.29
C ALA A 247 23.68 3.21 11.92
N GLY A 248 23.46 2.23 12.81
CA GLY A 248 23.73 0.81 12.54
C GLY A 248 22.90 0.28 11.36
N VAL A 249 21.62 0.62 11.31
CA VAL A 249 20.74 0.29 10.17
C VAL A 249 21.26 0.89 8.85
N ALA A 250 21.77 2.12 8.88
CA ALA A 250 22.37 2.74 7.70
C ALA A 250 23.69 2.06 7.30
N GLU A 251 24.49 1.60 8.26
CA GLU A 251 25.75 0.89 8.04
C GLU A 251 25.55 -0.41 7.25
N VAL A 252 24.47 -1.16 7.51
CA VAL A 252 24.12 -2.37 6.73
C VAL A 252 24.01 -2.06 5.24
N ILE A 253 23.33 -0.96 4.87
CA ILE A 253 23.20 -0.52 3.48
C ILE A 253 24.54 -0.01 2.92
N GLU A 254 25.32 0.70 3.72
CA GLU A 254 26.64 1.19 3.31
C GLU A 254 27.64 0.06 3.05
N LEU A 255 27.58 -1.01 3.85
CA LEU A 255 28.36 -2.22 3.68
C LEU A 255 27.93 -2.99 2.43
N ALA A 256 26.62 -3.18 2.22
CA ALA A 256 26.11 -3.76 0.97
C ALA A 256 26.53 -2.93 -0.28
N ALA A 257 26.69 -1.62 -0.12
CA ALA A 257 27.16 -0.72 -1.18
C ALA A 257 28.66 -0.86 -1.51
N THR A 258 29.47 -1.56 -0.70
CA THR A 258 30.87 -1.91 -1.03
C THR A 258 30.95 -3.24 -1.79
N GLY A 259 29.86 -4.00 -1.86
CA GLY A 259 29.79 -5.33 -2.45
C GLY A 259 30.12 -6.45 -1.46
N GLN A 260 30.44 -6.13 -0.20
CA GLN A 260 30.60 -7.09 0.89
C GLN A 260 29.25 -7.57 1.41
N GLU A 261 29.20 -8.78 1.99
CA GLU A 261 28.01 -9.25 2.71
C GLU A 261 28.02 -8.69 4.13
N PRO A 262 26.87 -8.19 4.62
CA PRO A 262 26.74 -7.91 6.05
C PRO A 262 26.95 -9.20 6.83
N VAL A 263 28.02 -9.23 7.62
CA VAL A 263 28.30 -10.31 8.56
C VAL A 263 27.32 -10.12 9.71
N VAL A 264 26.35 -11.03 9.84
CA VAL A 264 25.54 -11.13 11.05
C VAL A 264 26.51 -11.39 12.20
N ARG A 265 26.57 -10.49 13.19
CA ARG A 265 27.35 -10.72 14.40
C ARG A 265 26.61 -11.78 15.21
N ASN A 266 26.86 -13.05 14.93
CA ASN A 266 26.51 -14.09 15.88
C ASN A 266 27.34 -13.83 17.14
N GLU A 267 26.68 -13.73 18.30
CA GLU A 267 27.38 -13.80 19.58
C GLU A 267 28.27 -15.05 19.57
N PRO A 268 29.50 -14.99 20.09
CA PRO A 268 30.36 -16.16 20.11
C PRO A 268 29.69 -17.24 20.96
N GLU A 269 29.30 -18.34 20.32
CA GLU A 269 29.00 -19.60 21.00
C GLU A 269 30.11 -19.85 22.03
N PHE A 270 29.74 -19.86 23.30
CA PHE A 270 30.62 -20.36 24.36
C PHE A 270 30.89 -21.83 24.05
N SER A 271 32.02 -22.10 23.38
CA SER A 271 32.58 -23.44 23.31
C SER A 271 33.00 -23.82 24.73
N LEU A 272 32.14 -24.57 25.43
CA LEU A 272 32.52 -25.19 26.69
C LEU A 272 33.65 -26.19 26.42
N PRO A 273 34.72 -26.22 27.24
CA PRO A 273 35.78 -27.20 27.10
C PRO A 273 35.26 -28.60 27.39
N ASP A 274 35.55 -29.48 26.44
CA ASP A 274 35.34 -30.93 26.45
C ASP A 274 36.15 -31.56 27.61
N ASP A 275 35.50 -31.86 28.73
CA ASP A 275 35.98 -32.79 29.79
C ASP A 275 34.96 -32.90 30.95
N ALA A 276 34.03 -33.86 30.89
CA ALA A 276 33.56 -34.66 32.03
C ALA A 276 32.49 -35.69 31.59
N ASP A 277 32.69 -36.92 32.05
CA ASP A 277 31.97 -38.16 31.74
C ASP A 277 30.43 -38.13 31.94
N ASP A 278 29.78 -38.89 31.05
CA ASP A 278 28.53 -39.66 31.15
C ASP A 278 27.76 -39.61 32.50
N ASP A 279 26.55 -39.04 32.45
CA ASP A 279 25.27 -39.71 32.78
C ASP A 279 24.16 -38.67 33.03
N GLN A 280 23.37 -38.29 32.01
CA GLN A 280 21.89 -38.30 32.05
C GLN A 280 21.21 -37.55 30.89
N LEU A 281 20.34 -38.31 30.21
CA LEU A 281 19.13 -37.92 29.47
C LEU A 281 19.30 -37.32 28.06
N ALA A 282 19.63 -38.21 27.11
CA ALA A 282 19.20 -38.09 25.72
C ALA A 282 17.66 -38.25 25.63
N ALA A 283 16.95 -37.17 25.25
CA ALA A 283 15.52 -37.26 24.97
C ALA A 283 14.98 -36.35 23.85
N ASP A 284 15.75 -35.45 23.21
CA ASP A 284 15.17 -34.51 22.23
C ASP A 284 15.69 -34.63 20.77
N GLU A 285 16.60 -35.56 20.43
CA GLU A 285 17.02 -35.75 19.03
C GLU A 285 16.42 -37.00 18.34
N SER A 286 15.54 -37.77 19.00
CA SER A 286 15.06 -39.06 18.48
C SER A 286 13.63 -39.05 17.90
N VAL A 287 12.90 -37.94 17.91
CA VAL A 287 11.49 -37.92 17.47
C VAL A 287 11.32 -37.36 16.04
N ALA A 288 12.28 -36.57 15.53
CA ALA A 288 12.21 -35.99 14.19
C ALA A 288 12.32 -37.04 13.06
N SER A 289 13.12 -38.09 13.26
CA SER A 289 13.34 -39.16 12.27
C SER A 289 12.16 -40.14 12.13
N ALA A 290 11.19 -40.12 13.06
CA ALA A 290 10.00 -40.95 12.97
C ALA A 290 8.94 -40.40 11.98
N TYR A 291 9.00 -39.11 11.65
CA TYR A 291 8.02 -38.43 10.80
C TYR A 291 8.51 -38.13 9.37
N GLU A 292 9.81 -38.30 9.08
CA GLU A 292 10.36 -38.16 7.71
C GLU A 292 9.76 -39.13 6.68
N SER A 293 9.08 -40.20 7.12
CA SER A 293 8.52 -41.24 6.25
C SER A 293 6.99 -41.24 6.14
N MET A 294 6.29 -40.30 6.77
CA MET A 294 4.82 -40.20 6.65
C MET A 294 4.42 -39.19 5.59
N VAL A 295 4.00 -39.72 4.43
CA VAL A 295 3.31 -38.95 3.38
C VAL A 295 1.82 -38.96 3.70
N TRP A 296 1.24 -37.78 3.95
CA TRP A 296 -0.22 -37.65 4.04
C TRP A 296 -0.81 -37.71 2.63
N GLN A 297 -1.79 -38.58 2.42
CA GLN A 297 -2.50 -38.70 1.16
C GLN A 297 -3.76 -37.85 1.24
N ASP A 298 -3.88 -36.90 0.32
CA ASP A 298 -4.91 -35.87 0.33
C ASP A 298 -6.34 -36.44 0.37
N SER A 299 -7.20 -35.85 1.22
CA SER A 299 -8.63 -36.12 1.29
C SER A 299 -9.49 -34.92 0.88
N ALA A 300 -8.87 -33.82 0.44
CA ALA A 300 -9.54 -32.60 -0.04
C ALA A 300 -9.81 -32.59 -1.56
N ASP A 301 -9.21 -33.52 -2.34
CA ASP A 301 -9.43 -33.67 -3.79
C ASP A 301 -9.23 -32.33 -4.54
N ASP A 302 -8.26 -31.54 -4.09
CA ASP A 302 -8.00 -30.19 -4.62
C ASP A 302 -6.83 -30.13 -5.61
N GLY A 303 -6.15 -31.27 -5.82
CA GLY A 303 -5.09 -31.43 -6.81
C GLY A 303 -3.74 -30.81 -6.39
N THR A 304 -3.53 -30.55 -5.10
CA THR A 304 -2.30 -29.96 -4.56
C THR A 304 -1.65 -30.88 -3.51
N ASP A 305 -0.52 -31.51 -3.85
CA ASP A 305 0.34 -32.14 -2.83
C ASP A 305 1.13 -31.04 -2.10
N GLY A 306 0.55 -30.50 -1.04
CA GLY A 306 1.21 -29.59 -0.11
C GLY A 306 2.07 -30.38 0.88
N GLY A 307 3.39 -30.40 0.70
CA GLY A 307 4.31 -30.92 1.72
C GLY A 307 4.24 -30.08 3.00
N MET A 308 4.29 -30.72 4.17
CA MET A 308 4.35 -30.06 5.49
C MET A 308 5.41 -28.94 5.49
N MET A 309 4.94 -27.70 5.59
CA MET A 309 5.75 -26.57 6.05
C MET A 309 5.80 -26.63 7.57
N ASP A 310 6.91 -27.13 8.09
CA ASP A 310 7.66 -26.63 9.26
C ASP A 310 8.81 -27.61 9.50
N VAL A 311 9.62 -27.82 8.46
CA VAL A 311 10.98 -28.33 8.63
C VAL A 311 11.86 -27.13 8.40
N ASP A 312 12.55 -26.70 9.45
CA ASP A 312 13.61 -25.69 9.39
C ASP A 312 14.52 -25.98 8.20
N LEU A 313 14.24 -25.29 7.09
CA LEU A 313 15.13 -25.24 5.95
C LEU A 313 16.45 -24.63 6.44
N PRO A 314 17.59 -24.93 5.82
CA PRO A 314 18.86 -24.24 6.06
C PRO A 314 18.84 -22.79 5.53
N GLY A 315 17.82 -22.03 5.91
CA GLY A 315 17.54 -20.62 5.61
C GLY A 315 16.83 -19.91 6.76
N GLY A 316 16.81 -20.50 7.97
CA GLY A 316 16.34 -19.88 9.21
C GLY A 316 17.34 -18.92 9.86
N ASP A 317 18.61 -18.90 9.42
CA ASP A 317 19.60 -17.92 9.88
C ASP A 317 19.91 -16.89 8.77
N GLY A 318 19.40 -15.67 8.94
CA GLY A 318 19.80 -14.40 8.31
C GLY A 318 20.53 -14.44 6.96
N HIS A 319 19.80 -14.63 5.85
CA HIS A 319 20.39 -14.36 4.54
C HIS A 319 20.74 -12.86 4.44
N PRO A 320 21.98 -12.47 4.09
CA PRO A 320 22.45 -11.07 4.11
C PRO A 320 21.64 -10.07 3.27
N VAL A 321 20.75 -10.56 2.40
CA VAL A 321 19.89 -9.76 1.52
C VAL A 321 18.61 -9.33 2.24
N VAL A 322 18.10 -10.16 3.16
CA VAL A 322 16.91 -9.87 3.98
C VAL A 322 17.18 -8.71 4.91
N ALA A 323 18.30 -8.77 5.66
CA ALA A 323 18.71 -7.68 6.54
C ALA A 323 18.85 -6.33 5.80
N VAL A 324 19.29 -6.34 4.53
CA VAL A 324 19.38 -5.14 3.70
C VAL A 324 18.00 -4.66 3.25
N GLU A 325 17.08 -5.58 2.94
CA GLU A 325 15.70 -5.29 2.60
C GLU A 325 14.98 -4.59 3.77
N GLU A 326 14.99 -5.20 4.95
CA GLU A 326 14.38 -4.69 6.18
C GLU A 326 14.98 -3.33 6.58
N SER A 327 16.31 -3.21 6.52
CA SER A 327 17.01 -1.94 6.77
C SER A 327 16.58 -0.84 5.79
N ALA A 328 16.38 -1.18 4.51
CA ALA A 328 15.94 -0.23 3.49
C ALA A 328 14.49 0.22 3.71
N ASP A 329 13.60 -0.70 4.10
CA ASP A 329 12.20 -0.41 4.39
C ASP A 329 12.05 0.47 5.64
N PHE A 330 12.71 0.11 6.74
CA PHE A 330 12.68 0.89 7.97
C PHE A 330 13.22 2.32 7.76
N LEU A 331 14.39 2.46 7.12
CA LEU A 331 14.95 3.77 6.81
C LEU A 331 14.06 4.56 5.84
N THR A 332 13.33 3.89 4.96
CA THR A 332 12.33 4.55 4.12
C THR A 332 11.26 5.21 4.98
N GLY A 333 10.74 4.52 6.00
CA GLY A 333 9.82 5.07 6.99
C GLY A 333 10.37 6.33 7.68
N VAL A 334 11.61 6.26 8.20
CA VAL A 334 12.29 7.39 8.85
C VAL A 334 12.48 8.58 7.89
N ILE A 335 12.86 8.31 6.64
CA ILE A 335 13.08 9.34 5.60
C ILE A 335 11.77 10.02 5.21
N VAL A 336 10.67 9.25 5.11
CA VAL A 336 9.33 9.78 4.83
C VAL A 336 8.86 10.66 5.99
N MET A 337 9.03 10.20 7.22
CA MET A 337 8.73 10.97 8.44
C MET A 337 9.48 12.31 8.46
N LEU A 338 10.79 12.31 8.17
CA LEU A 338 11.58 13.54 8.05
C LEU A 338 11.05 14.45 6.93
N ARG A 339 10.63 13.90 5.78
CA ARG A 339 10.02 14.70 4.69
C ARG A 339 8.74 15.40 5.16
N GLN A 340 7.88 14.71 5.90
CA GLN A 340 6.64 15.26 6.42
C GLN A 340 6.89 16.39 7.43
N VAL A 341 7.86 16.22 8.33
CA VAL A 341 8.30 17.28 9.27
C VAL A 341 8.81 18.50 8.52
N VAL A 342 9.71 18.29 7.54
CA VAL A 342 10.29 19.39 6.75
C VAL A 342 9.25 20.10 5.88
N THR A 343 8.25 19.36 5.39
CA THR A 343 7.12 19.93 4.63
C THR A 343 6.27 20.83 5.52
N THR A 344 5.95 20.38 6.75
CA THR A 344 5.27 21.19 7.77
C THR A 344 6.08 22.45 8.10
N GLY A 345 7.40 22.32 8.29
CA GLY A 345 8.30 23.45 8.52
C GLY A 345 8.40 24.42 7.32
N CYS A 346 8.30 23.93 6.08
CA CYS A 346 8.20 24.80 4.90
C CYS A 346 6.91 25.62 4.92
N LEU A 347 5.77 24.99 5.24
CA LEU A 347 4.49 25.66 5.37
C LEU A 347 4.53 26.75 6.43
N ASP A 348 5.04 26.43 7.63
CA ASP A 348 5.11 27.39 8.74
C ASP A 348 6.06 28.55 8.44
N ALA A 349 7.21 28.28 7.82
CA ALA A 349 8.16 29.31 7.42
C ALA A 349 7.58 30.22 6.33
N ALA A 350 6.86 29.65 5.35
CA ALA A 350 6.22 30.43 4.28
C ALA A 350 5.06 31.28 4.80
N ALA A 351 4.32 30.79 5.79
CA ALA A 351 3.28 31.53 6.49
C ALA A 351 3.82 32.57 7.49
N GLY A 352 5.14 32.66 7.69
CA GLY A 352 5.76 33.56 8.67
C GLY A 352 5.51 33.18 10.13
N ARG A 353 5.07 31.93 10.40
CA ARG A 353 4.81 31.43 11.76
C ARG A 353 6.08 31.11 12.54
N ILE A 354 7.19 30.86 11.83
CA ILE A 354 8.48 30.54 12.43
C ILE A 354 9.61 31.35 11.79
N GLU A 355 10.55 31.79 12.63
CA GLU A 355 11.79 32.43 12.18
C GLU A 355 12.93 31.41 12.02
N PRO A 356 13.86 31.62 11.09
CA PRO A 356 14.98 30.71 10.90
C PRO A 356 15.94 30.74 12.09
N LEU A 357 16.12 29.59 12.76
CA LEU A 357 17.13 29.43 13.81
C LEU A 357 18.47 28.97 13.20
N PRO A 358 19.62 29.51 13.64
CA PRO A 358 20.93 29.06 13.16
C PRO A 358 21.17 27.56 13.38
N ALA A 359 20.88 27.05 14.59
CA ALA A 359 21.03 25.63 14.91
C ALA A 359 20.16 24.72 14.03
N GLU A 360 18.90 25.10 13.79
CA GLU A 360 18.01 24.37 12.87
C GLU A 360 18.59 24.37 11.44
N THR A 361 19.14 25.49 10.99
CA THR A 361 19.74 25.61 9.66
C THR A 361 20.98 24.73 9.50
N GLU A 362 21.78 24.58 10.56
CA GLU A 362 22.94 23.67 10.59
C GLU A 362 22.49 22.20 10.51
N SER A 363 21.51 21.77 11.30
CA SER A 363 20.96 20.41 11.23
C SER A 363 20.36 20.11 9.85
N LEU A 364 19.61 21.03 9.25
CA LEU A 364 19.08 20.89 7.89
C LEU A 364 20.19 20.72 6.83
N ILE A 365 21.33 21.40 7.00
CA ILE A 365 22.49 21.24 6.13
C ILE A 365 23.13 19.87 6.32
N ALA A 366 23.30 19.43 7.58
CA ALA A 366 23.87 18.13 7.95
C ALA A 366 23.01 16.98 7.39
N TRP A 367 21.71 16.95 7.68
CA TRP A 367 20.76 15.94 7.18
C TRP A 367 20.77 15.86 5.66
N ARG A 368 20.79 17.00 4.96
CA ARG A 368 20.88 17.00 3.49
C ARG A 368 22.17 16.37 2.98
N GLN A 369 23.28 16.47 3.72
CA GLN A 369 24.54 15.82 3.36
C GLN A 369 24.51 14.32 3.69
N THR A 370 23.99 13.92 4.85
CA THR A 370 23.77 12.51 5.22
C THR A 370 22.92 11.80 4.17
N LEU A 371 21.74 12.34 3.85
CA LEU A 371 20.83 11.77 2.85
C LEU A 371 21.45 11.69 1.44
N ARG A 372 22.32 12.63 1.06
CA ARG A 372 23.05 12.55 -0.22
C ARG A 372 24.06 11.41 -0.27
N ARG A 373 24.67 11.06 0.88
CA ARG A 373 25.58 9.91 1.00
C ARG A 373 24.78 8.62 0.98
N LEU A 374 23.76 8.53 1.84
CA LEU A 374 22.88 7.37 1.94
C LEU A 374 22.20 7.03 0.61
N ARG A 375 21.65 8.02 -0.11
CA ARG A 375 21.07 7.80 -1.45
C ARG A 375 22.06 7.16 -2.43
N LYS A 376 23.35 7.55 -2.38
CA LYS A 376 24.37 6.95 -3.24
C LYS A 376 24.74 5.55 -2.78
N ALA A 377 24.71 5.27 -1.48
CA ALA A 377 24.88 3.93 -0.94
C ALA A 377 23.75 3.01 -1.41
N MET A 378 22.49 3.38 -1.21
CA MET A 378 21.31 2.62 -1.65
C MET A 378 21.35 2.25 -3.15
N VAL A 379 21.68 3.21 -4.03
CA VAL A 379 21.78 2.94 -5.48
C VAL A 379 22.92 1.98 -5.81
N ARG A 380 24.06 2.07 -5.09
CA ARG A 380 25.20 1.16 -5.29
C ARG A 380 24.90 -0.23 -4.74
N ALA A 381 24.33 -0.34 -3.54
CA ALA A 381 23.88 -1.59 -2.94
C ALA A 381 22.89 -2.31 -3.86
N ALA A 382 21.88 -1.62 -4.39
CA ALA A 382 20.95 -2.18 -5.36
C ALA A 382 21.69 -2.67 -6.63
N GLY A 383 22.69 -1.93 -7.08
CA GLY A 383 23.57 -2.32 -8.19
C GLY A 383 24.30 -3.64 -7.94
N HIS A 384 24.91 -3.78 -6.76
CA HIS A 384 25.63 -4.99 -6.38
C HIS A 384 24.68 -6.18 -6.21
N ILE A 385 23.57 -6.01 -5.49
CA ILE A 385 22.57 -7.06 -5.24
C ILE A 385 21.94 -7.53 -6.55
N ALA A 386 21.55 -6.62 -7.45
CA ALA A 386 20.99 -7.01 -8.75
C ALA A 386 22.00 -7.68 -9.70
N SER A 387 23.31 -7.53 -9.46
CA SER A 387 24.35 -8.07 -10.34
C SER A 387 24.93 -9.44 -9.95
N ARG A 388 24.73 -9.93 -8.71
CA ARG A 388 25.34 -11.23 -8.31
C ARG A 388 24.62 -12.40 -9.01
N GLU A 389 25.37 -13.47 -9.29
CA GLU A 389 24.95 -14.80 -9.77
C GLU A 389 23.68 -14.89 -10.64
N GLN A 390 23.90 -15.01 -11.95
CA GLN A 390 22.85 -15.21 -12.97
C GLN A 390 22.60 -16.68 -13.32
N GLN A 391 23.33 -17.61 -12.69
CA GLN A 391 23.26 -19.05 -12.98
C GLN A 391 23.08 -19.85 -11.68
N PRO A 392 22.28 -20.94 -11.71
CA PRO A 392 22.08 -21.80 -10.55
C PRO A 392 23.39 -22.51 -10.17
N ALA A 393 23.62 -22.67 -8.86
CA ALA A 393 24.70 -23.51 -8.36
C ALA A 393 24.47 -24.98 -8.78
N PRO A 394 25.54 -25.79 -8.97
CA PRO A 394 25.39 -27.20 -9.31
C PRO A 394 24.54 -27.93 -8.25
N GLY A 395 23.43 -28.57 -8.67
CA GLY A 395 22.52 -29.33 -7.80
C GLY A 395 21.31 -28.55 -7.29
N MET A 396 21.23 -27.23 -7.48
CA MET A 396 20.07 -26.41 -7.08
C MET A 396 18.89 -26.62 -8.03
N SER A 397 17.68 -26.79 -7.49
CA SER A 397 16.49 -26.90 -8.33
C SER A 397 16.17 -25.57 -9.05
N PRO A 398 15.57 -25.60 -10.26
CA PRO A 398 15.14 -24.38 -10.95
C PRO A 398 14.16 -23.51 -10.12
N THR A 399 13.36 -24.14 -9.27
CA THR A 399 12.38 -23.50 -8.37
C THR A 399 13.04 -22.73 -7.24
N GLU A 400 14.03 -23.32 -6.56
CA GLU A 400 14.79 -22.66 -5.48
C GLU A 400 15.61 -21.49 -6.03
N PHE A 401 16.27 -21.68 -7.16
CA PHE A 401 17.02 -20.60 -7.83
C PHE A 401 16.12 -19.42 -8.19
N ASP A 402 14.91 -19.68 -8.67
CA ASP A 402 13.94 -18.63 -8.99
C ASP A 402 13.41 -17.92 -7.74
N ARG A 403 13.22 -18.63 -6.62
CA ARG A 403 12.84 -18.03 -5.33
C ARG A 403 13.94 -17.09 -4.79
N LEU A 404 15.19 -17.53 -4.78
CA LEU A 404 16.33 -16.70 -4.33
C LEU A 404 16.52 -15.48 -5.23
N ARG A 405 16.37 -15.64 -6.54
CA ARG A 405 16.42 -14.51 -7.48
C ARG A 405 15.32 -13.49 -7.19
N TRP A 406 14.09 -13.95 -6.93
CA TRP A 406 12.96 -13.07 -6.62
C TRP A 406 13.24 -12.21 -5.38
N GLN A 407 13.74 -12.82 -4.30
CA GLN A 407 14.10 -12.12 -3.07
C GLN A 407 15.17 -11.04 -3.30
N ARG A 408 16.16 -11.32 -4.16
CA ARG A 408 17.21 -10.35 -4.50
C ARG A 408 16.69 -9.19 -5.35
N ASP A 409 15.82 -9.47 -6.30
CA ASP A 409 15.13 -8.43 -7.07
C ASP A 409 14.27 -7.57 -6.12
N ALA A 410 13.54 -8.17 -5.17
CA ALA A 410 12.73 -7.46 -4.17
C ALA A 410 13.57 -6.51 -3.30
N ALA A 411 14.67 -7.00 -2.70
CA ALA A 411 15.58 -6.16 -1.91
C ALA A 411 16.19 -5.01 -2.73
N ALA A 412 16.58 -5.26 -3.98
CA ALA A 412 17.07 -4.21 -4.88
C ALA A 412 15.97 -3.19 -5.23
N GLU A 413 14.71 -3.61 -5.36
CA GLU A 413 13.57 -2.71 -5.55
C GLU A 413 13.31 -1.85 -4.31
N ARG A 414 13.37 -2.41 -3.09
CA ARG A 414 13.26 -1.63 -1.83
C ARG A 414 14.34 -0.56 -1.72
N LEU A 415 15.60 -0.91 -2.03
CA LEU A 415 16.70 0.07 -2.06
C LEU A 415 16.51 1.18 -3.11
N ILE A 416 15.99 0.83 -4.29
CA ILE A 416 15.63 1.82 -5.32
C ILE A 416 14.56 2.77 -4.79
N GLU A 417 13.51 2.24 -4.15
CA GLU A 417 12.42 3.02 -3.57
C GLU A 417 12.93 3.95 -2.46
N ALA A 418 13.74 3.43 -1.53
CA ALA A 418 14.39 4.22 -0.48
C ALA A 418 15.24 5.37 -1.05
N ALA A 419 16.00 5.11 -2.13
CA ALA A 419 16.79 6.14 -2.82
C ALA A 419 15.91 7.21 -3.50
N LEU A 420 14.70 6.85 -3.95
CA LEU A 420 13.74 7.80 -4.51
C LEU A 420 13.11 8.67 -3.41
N GLN A 421 12.65 8.08 -2.31
CA GLN A 421 12.12 8.81 -1.16
C GLN A 421 13.16 9.78 -0.59
N THR A 422 14.40 9.32 -0.44
CA THR A 422 15.55 10.16 -0.05
C THR A 422 15.75 11.35 -1.00
N GLY A 423 15.54 11.13 -2.30
CA GLY A 423 15.64 12.17 -3.31
C GLY A 423 14.62 13.29 -3.16
N GLU A 424 13.37 12.93 -2.88
CA GLU A 424 12.30 13.89 -2.60
C GLU A 424 12.57 14.66 -1.29
N THR A 425 12.98 13.97 -0.23
CA THR A 425 13.33 14.61 1.05
C THR A 425 14.45 15.64 0.88
N ILE A 426 15.47 15.37 0.04
CA ILE A 426 16.52 16.34 -0.30
C ILE A 426 15.95 17.59 -1.00
N TRP A 427 14.91 17.45 -1.83
CA TRP A 427 14.26 18.61 -2.46
C TRP A 427 13.56 19.49 -1.41
N LEU A 428 12.83 18.89 -0.48
CA LEU A 428 12.12 19.61 0.59
C LEU A 428 13.08 20.26 1.59
N LEU A 429 14.15 19.57 1.99
CA LEU A 429 15.24 20.16 2.79
C LEU A 429 15.86 21.36 2.06
N SER A 430 16.06 21.25 0.75
CA SER A 430 16.58 22.35 -0.06
C SER A 430 15.58 23.52 -0.19
N ALA A 431 14.27 23.25 -0.14
CA ALA A 431 13.23 24.26 -0.10
C ALA A 431 13.22 25.01 1.24
N ARG A 432 13.23 24.27 2.36
CA ARG A 432 13.32 24.84 3.71
C ARG A 432 14.56 25.74 3.87
N LEU A 433 15.70 25.31 3.35
CA LEU A 433 16.95 26.12 3.34
C LEU A 433 16.84 27.37 2.44
N ALA A 434 16.13 27.30 1.31
CA ALA A 434 15.90 28.47 0.46
C ALA A 434 15.00 29.51 1.15
N LEU A 435 13.98 29.05 1.89
CA LEU A 435 13.13 29.89 2.75
C LEU A 435 13.95 30.55 3.87
N ALA A 436 14.72 29.77 4.62
CA ALA A 436 15.56 30.27 5.71
C ALA A 436 16.58 31.34 5.27
N ARG A 437 17.04 31.27 4.01
CA ARG A 437 17.99 32.22 3.42
C ARG A 437 17.31 33.42 2.72
N GLY A 438 15.98 33.50 2.72
CA GLY A 438 15.24 34.57 2.04
C GLY A 438 15.44 34.62 0.52
N GLN A 439 15.65 33.46 -0.13
CA GLN A 439 15.93 33.38 -1.57
C GLN A 439 14.68 33.52 -2.47
N VAL A 440 13.50 33.50 -1.85
CA VAL A 440 12.18 33.65 -2.48
C VAL A 440 11.39 34.69 -1.69
N ARG A 441 10.48 35.40 -2.36
CA ARG A 441 9.65 36.45 -1.73
C ARG A 441 8.22 36.37 -2.26
N PRO A 442 7.20 36.69 -1.44
CA PRO A 442 5.82 36.72 -1.92
C PRO A 442 5.69 37.67 -3.12
N SER A 443 4.90 37.28 -4.12
CA SER A 443 4.62 38.19 -5.25
C SER A 443 3.87 39.43 -4.73
N PRO A 444 4.27 40.66 -5.11
CA PRO A 444 3.50 41.85 -4.73
C PRO A 444 2.08 41.76 -5.32
N ARG A 445 1.07 42.14 -4.53
CA ARG A 445 -0.30 42.36 -5.02
C ARG A 445 -0.26 43.35 -6.21
N PRO A 446 -1.21 43.27 -7.17
CA PRO A 446 -1.12 43.93 -8.48
C PRO A 446 -0.90 45.46 -8.51
N ALA A 447 -0.91 46.15 -7.37
CA ALA A 447 -0.64 47.57 -7.24
C ALA A 447 0.86 47.96 -7.17
N ASP A 448 1.76 47.04 -6.81
CA ASP A 448 3.20 47.35 -6.68
C ASP A 448 4.03 46.77 -7.83
N ARG A 449 4.08 47.49 -8.96
CA ARG A 449 5.25 47.44 -9.84
C ARG A 449 6.21 48.53 -9.35
N PRO A 450 7.48 48.25 -9.01
CA PRO A 450 8.50 48.35 -10.07
C PRO A 450 9.86 47.63 -9.88
N ASN A 451 10.60 47.67 -11.00
CA ASN A 451 12.05 47.86 -11.20
C ASN A 451 13.07 46.70 -11.26
N LYS A 452 13.73 46.69 -12.43
CA LYS A 452 15.04 46.15 -12.86
C LYS A 452 15.61 44.90 -12.17
N THR A 453 15.62 43.85 -12.98
CA THR A 453 16.48 42.66 -12.98
C THR A 453 17.90 42.91 -12.44
N ARG A 454 18.23 42.33 -11.27
CA ARG A 454 19.62 42.01 -10.94
C ARG A 454 19.98 40.69 -11.62
N GLY A 455 20.71 40.80 -12.74
CA GLY A 455 21.31 39.67 -13.44
C GLY A 455 22.44 39.04 -12.64
N GLY A 456 22.14 37.97 -11.92
CA GLY A 456 23.15 36.99 -11.49
C GLY A 456 23.44 36.02 -12.63
N ARG A 457 24.72 35.63 -12.80
CA ARG A 457 25.14 34.62 -13.79
C ARG A 457 24.21 33.39 -13.72
N PRO A 458 23.68 32.88 -14.85
CA PRO A 458 22.78 31.74 -14.83
C PRO A 458 23.58 30.50 -14.42
N ASP A 459 23.41 30.08 -13.18
CA ASP A 459 23.79 28.74 -12.77
C ASP A 459 23.03 27.75 -13.66
N SER A 460 23.76 26.84 -14.32
CA SER A 460 23.23 26.05 -15.44
C SER A 460 22.28 24.92 -15.01
N ARG A 461 22.24 24.59 -13.71
CA ARG A 461 21.39 23.53 -13.15
C ARG A 461 20.13 24.13 -12.52
N PRO A 462 18.94 23.56 -12.79
CA PRO A 462 17.71 23.98 -12.14
C PRO A 462 17.78 23.70 -10.63
N ALA A 463 17.26 24.63 -9.82
CA ALA A 463 17.23 24.50 -8.37
C ALA A 463 15.83 24.07 -7.90
N VAL A 464 15.56 22.76 -7.89
CA VAL A 464 14.24 22.20 -7.51
C VAL A 464 13.78 22.69 -6.13
N GLY A 465 14.68 22.74 -5.14
CA GLY A 465 14.34 23.27 -3.81
C GLY A 465 13.90 24.74 -3.85
N ARG A 466 14.52 25.58 -4.70
CA ARG A 466 14.11 26.98 -4.87
C ARG A 466 12.73 27.10 -5.53
N LEU A 467 12.42 26.23 -6.49
CA LEU A 467 11.09 26.16 -7.08
C LEU A 467 10.03 25.77 -6.04
N LEU A 468 10.27 24.71 -5.27
CA LEU A 468 9.34 24.29 -4.22
C LEU A 468 9.15 25.40 -3.17
N ALA A 469 10.23 26.06 -2.72
CA ALA A 469 10.13 27.21 -1.81
C ALA A 469 9.31 28.36 -2.41
N ALA A 470 9.48 28.65 -3.70
CA ALA A 470 8.69 29.65 -4.41
C ALA A 470 7.21 29.25 -4.49
N ILE A 471 6.90 27.95 -4.66
CA ILE A 471 5.53 27.44 -4.60
C ILE A 471 4.94 27.60 -3.18
N PHE A 472 5.70 27.36 -2.12
CA PHE A 472 5.21 27.56 -0.74
C PHE A 472 4.85 29.03 -0.45
N VAL A 473 5.68 29.97 -0.93
CA VAL A 473 5.54 31.42 -0.67
C VAL A 473 4.71 32.16 -1.74
N ASP A 474 4.32 31.47 -2.81
CA ASP A 474 3.63 32.05 -3.97
C ASP A 474 4.42 33.15 -4.71
N ASP A 475 5.71 32.86 -4.95
CA ASP A 475 6.61 33.68 -5.77
C ASP A 475 6.45 33.29 -7.25
N GLN A 476 5.41 33.80 -7.89
CA GLN A 476 5.03 33.50 -9.27
C GLN A 476 6.20 33.72 -10.23
N ARG A 477 6.98 34.79 -10.04
CA ARG A 477 8.16 35.06 -10.87
C ARG A 477 9.20 33.94 -10.76
N THR A 478 9.58 33.57 -9.54
CA THR A 478 10.57 32.51 -9.34
C THR A 478 10.03 31.15 -9.81
N ILE A 479 8.72 30.88 -9.66
CA ILE A 479 8.08 29.67 -10.18
C ILE A 479 8.28 29.56 -11.69
N HIS A 480 7.90 30.58 -12.46
CA HIS A 480 8.07 30.58 -13.93
C HIS A 480 9.54 30.45 -14.32
N GLU A 481 10.43 31.25 -13.71
CA GLU A 481 11.87 31.24 -14.02
C GLU A 481 12.51 29.85 -13.78
N GLN A 482 12.16 29.15 -12.69
CA GLN A 482 12.70 27.82 -12.40
C GLN A 482 12.01 26.72 -13.22
N LEU A 483 10.71 26.83 -13.45
CA LEU A 483 9.96 25.89 -14.27
C LEU A 483 10.54 25.83 -15.68
N ASP A 484 10.83 26.97 -16.31
CA ASP A 484 11.46 27.01 -17.63
C ASP A 484 12.85 26.38 -17.66
N ARG A 485 13.62 26.50 -16.57
CA ARG A 485 14.93 25.83 -16.44
C ARG A 485 14.76 24.32 -16.35
N ILE A 486 13.77 23.85 -15.60
CA ILE A 486 13.46 22.42 -15.48
C ILE A 486 12.99 21.87 -16.82
N LYS A 487 12.04 22.53 -17.48
CA LYS A 487 11.54 22.14 -18.81
C LYS A 487 12.69 21.99 -19.80
N ARG A 488 13.63 22.94 -19.85
CA ARG A 488 14.84 22.86 -20.69
C ARG A 488 15.79 21.75 -20.27
N HIS A 489 15.98 21.54 -18.97
CA HIS A 489 16.88 20.50 -18.45
C HIS A 489 16.36 19.07 -18.67
N LEU A 490 15.04 18.88 -18.70
CA LEU A 490 14.42 17.59 -18.98
C LEU A 490 14.43 17.24 -20.47
N ARG A 491 14.52 18.24 -21.37
CA ARG A 491 14.58 18.00 -22.82
C ARG A 491 15.70 17.02 -23.16
N GLY A 492 15.28 15.91 -23.76
CA GLY A 492 16.16 14.87 -24.25
C GLY A 492 16.69 13.88 -23.21
N LYS A 493 16.29 13.99 -21.95
CA LYS A 493 16.59 12.98 -20.92
C LYS A 493 15.59 11.83 -20.99
N PRO A 494 16.02 10.56 -20.80
CA PRO A 494 15.13 9.41 -20.88
C PRO A 494 14.25 9.33 -19.63
N VAL A 495 12.93 9.26 -19.78
CA VAL A 495 12.02 8.98 -18.65
C VAL A 495 11.66 7.51 -18.54
N LEU A 496 11.90 6.76 -19.62
CA LEU A 496 11.72 5.31 -19.67
C LEU A 496 12.94 4.57 -19.11
N TYR A 497 12.70 3.45 -18.44
CA TYR A 497 13.75 2.57 -17.93
C TYR A 497 13.45 1.10 -18.22
N VAL A 498 14.47 0.24 -18.08
CA VAL A 498 14.31 -1.22 -18.14
C VAL A 498 14.19 -1.72 -16.69
N PRO A 499 13.18 -2.52 -16.33
CA PRO A 499 12.99 -3.02 -14.95
C PRO A 499 14.06 -4.05 -14.57
N LEU A 500 14.26 -4.29 -13.27
CA LEU A 500 15.30 -5.21 -12.77
C LEU A 500 15.11 -6.64 -13.28
N SER A 501 13.86 -7.11 -13.28
CA SER A 501 13.48 -8.43 -13.82
C SER A 501 13.95 -8.68 -15.27
N ARG A 502 14.19 -7.61 -16.04
CA ARG A 502 14.67 -7.62 -17.43
C ARG A 502 16.13 -7.16 -17.59
N GLY A 503 16.93 -7.16 -16.52
CA GLY A 503 18.34 -6.74 -16.54
C GLY A 503 18.53 -5.22 -16.52
N GLY A 504 17.55 -4.48 -15.98
CA GLY A 504 17.64 -3.05 -15.75
C GLY A 504 18.79 -2.67 -14.81
N ARG A 505 19.41 -1.51 -15.05
CA ARG A 505 20.45 -0.99 -14.15
C ARG A 505 19.84 -0.04 -13.09
N PRO A 506 20.02 -0.29 -11.78
CA PRO A 506 19.46 0.53 -10.71
C PRO A 506 19.73 2.03 -10.85
N ASP A 507 20.94 2.42 -11.26
CA ASP A 507 21.31 3.83 -11.45
C ASP A 507 20.46 4.54 -12.52
N ARG A 508 20.13 3.82 -13.60
CA ARG A 508 19.28 4.34 -14.68
C ARG A 508 17.82 4.36 -14.29
N ILE A 509 17.35 3.35 -13.55
CA ILE A 509 15.99 3.26 -13.02
C ILE A 509 15.74 4.46 -12.09
N VAL A 510 16.59 4.67 -11.09
CA VAL A 510 16.47 5.78 -10.14
C VAL A 510 16.53 7.13 -10.86
N ALA A 511 17.40 7.31 -11.84
CA ALA A 511 17.48 8.57 -12.59
C ALA A 511 16.23 8.87 -13.42
N ALA A 512 15.59 7.84 -13.99
CA ALA A 512 14.35 7.94 -14.75
C ALA A 512 13.16 8.22 -13.84
N ARG A 513 12.93 7.36 -12.83
CA ARG A 513 11.84 7.50 -11.84
C ARG A 513 11.90 8.83 -11.08
N MET A 514 13.10 9.34 -10.77
CA MET A 514 13.27 10.66 -10.13
C MET A 514 12.84 11.82 -11.04
N ARG A 515 12.95 11.70 -12.37
CA ARG A 515 12.43 12.71 -13.30
C ARG A 515 10.91 12.68 -13.36
N GLU A 516 10.34 11.48 -13.40
CA GLU A 516 8.88 11.28 -13.39
C GLU A 516 8.26 11.77 -12.08
N ARG A 517 8.83 11.41 -10.91
CA ARG A 517 8.41 11.95 -9.62
C ARG A 517 8.49 13.47 -9.54
N LEU A 518 9.51 14.08 -10.13
CA LEU A 518 9.57 15.55 -10.21
C LEU A 518 8.38 16.11 -11.01
N LEU A 519 8.09 15.51 -12.17
CA LEU A 519 6.96 15.93 -13.01
C LEU A 519 5.63 15.73 -12.26
N GLU A 520 5.43 14.56 -11.64
CA GLU A 520 4.29 14.20 -10.81
C GLU A 520 4.06 15.23 -9.69
N ARG A 521 5.09 15.54 -8.89
CA ARG A 521 4.98 16.55 -7.81
C ARG A 521 4.63 17.92 -8.36
N LEU A 522 5.23 18.35 -9.48
CA LEU A 522 4.95 19.67 -10.05
C LEU A 522 3.51 19.76 -10.57
N VAL A 523 3.00 18.75 -11.27
CA VAL A 523 1.62 18.78 -11.77
C VAL A 523 0.58 18.69 -10.64
N SER A 524 0.91 18.10 -9.48
CA SER A 524 0.06 18.16 -8.28
C SER A 524 0.04 19.55 -7.62
N LEU A 525 1.14 20.30 -7.70
CA LEU A 525 1.33 21.55 -6.95
C LEU A 525 0.95 22.80 -7.75
N LEU A 526 1.29 22.86 -9.03
CA LEU A 526 1.09 24.05 -9.87
C LEU A 526 -0.38 24.48 -9.98
N PRO A 527 -1.37 23.58 -10.15
CA PRO A 527 -2.77 23.98 -10.19
C PRO A 527 -3.22 24.68 -8.91
N ARG A 528 -2.66 24.36 -7.74
CA ARG A 528 -2.99 25.01 -6.46
C ARG A 528 -2.56 26.49 -6.40
N ARG A 529 -1.66 26.93 -7.31
CA ARG A 529 -1.20 28.32 -7.49
C ARG A 529 -1.73 29.01 -8.77
N GLY A 530 -2.87 28.53 -9.28
CA GLY A 530 -3.51 29.08 -10.48
C GLY A 530 -2.83 28.72 -11.81
N LEU A 531 -1.71 27.98 -11.80
CA LEU A 531 -0.89 27.68 -12.97
C LEU A 531 -1.42 26.49 -13.78
N VAL A 532 -2.64 26.64 -14.31
CA VAL A 532 -3.37 25.60 -15.04
C VAL A 532 -2.76 25.35 -16.42
N GLU A 533 -2.45 26.41 -17.17
CA GLU A 533 -1.84 26.32 -18.51
C GLU A 533 -0.48 25.63 -18.45
N GLU A 534 0.34 26.01 -17.47
CA GLU A 534 1.66 25.44 -17.24
C GLU A 534 1.59 23.96 -16.90
N THR A 535 0.56 23.55 -16.14
CA THR A 535 0.32 22.15 -15.77
C THR A 535 -0.03 21.33 -16.99
N ILE A 536 -1.00 21.78 -17.81
CA ILE A 536 -1.38 21.10 -19.05
C ILE A 536 -0.18 20.98 -20.00
N ALA A 537 0.61 22.06 -20.13
CA ALA A 537 1.83 22.05 -20.94
C ALA A 537 2.88 21.06 -20.39
N LEU A 538 3.00 20.92 -19.07
CA LEU A 538 3.93 19.99 -18.44
C LEU A 538 3.53 18.53 -18.66
N VAL A 539 2.22 18.21 -18.63
CA VAL A 539 1.70 16.87 -18.97
C VAL A 539 2.03 16.51 -20.41
N ARG A 540 1.78 17.42 -21.36
CA ARG A 540 2.13 17.21 -22.78
C ARG A 540 3.64 17.03 -22.95
N GLN A 541 4.45 17.80 -22.22
CA GLN A 541 5.90 17.64 -22.23
C GLN A 541 6.32 16.28 -21.67
N ALA A 542 5.76 15.84 -20.54
CA ALA A 542 6.04 14.53 -19.95
C ALA A 542 5.75 13.41 -20.97
N LYS A 543 4.60 13.48 -21.65
CA LYS A 543 4.26 12.55 -22.74
C LYS A 543 5.28 12.59 -23.89
N SER A 544 5.75 13.77 -24.28
CA SER A 544 6.76 13.91 -25.35
C SER A 544 8.11 13.25 -25.01
N LEU A 545 8.45 13.14 -23.72
CA LEU A 545 9.70 12.51 -23.26
C LEU A 545 9.70 10.99 -23.45
N GLU A 546 8.53 10.34 -23.53
CA GLU A 546 8.40 8.90 -23.80
C GLU A 546 8.83 8.49 -25.22
N SER A 547 8.94 9.45 -26.15
CA SER A 547 9.36 9.18 -27.53
C SER A 547 10.75 8.54 -27.64
N ARG A 548 11.61 8.69 -26.61
CA ARG A 548 12.98 8.17 -26.57
C ARG A 548 13.04 6.82 -25.86
N ARG A 549 12.61 5.76 -26.56
CA ARG A 549 12.73 4.38 -26.08
C ARG A 549 14.19 3.89 -26.10
N PRO A 550 14.70 3.28 -25.01
CA PRO A 550 15.96 2.55 -25.04
C PRO A 550 15.94 1.47 -26.14
N ARG A 551 17.06 1.30 -26.88
CA ARG A 551 17.15 0.30 -27.96
C ARG A 551 17.09 -1.12 -27.39
N GLY A 552 16.21 -1.97 -27.93
CA GLY A 552 16.28 -3.44 -27.79
C GLY A 552 15.65 -4.07 -26.54
N ALA A 553 15.08 -3.30 -25.60
CA ALA A 553 14.47 -3.84 -24.38
C ALA A 553 13.06 -3.29 -24.12
N ALA A 554 12.19 -4.10 -23.52
CA ALA A 554 10.84 -3.69 -23.10
C ALA A 554 10.93 -2.69 -21.94
N SER A 555 10.92 -1.40 -22.28
CA SER A 555 10.99 -0.29 -21.34
C SER A 555 9.65 -0.01 -20.67
N VAL A 556 9.69 0.39 -19.39
CA VAL A 556 8.55 0.79 -18.58
C VAL A 556 8.46 2.32 -18.56
N SER A 557 7.22 2.83 -18.55
CA SER A 557 6.91 4.24 -18.32
C SER A 557 6.15 4.42 -17.01
N GLU A 558 6.36 5.54 -16.32
CA GLU A 558 5.57 5.95 -15.16
C GLU A 558 4.66 7.16 -15.48
N PHE A 559 4.45 7.47 -16.76
CA PHE A 559 3.60 8.59 -17.18
C PHE A 559 2.18 8.50 -16.61
N ASP A 560 1.66 7.29 -16.37
CA ASP A 560 0.37 7.06 -15.70
C ASP A 560 0.26 7.81 -14.37
N ARG A 561 1.33 7.84 -13.57
CA ARG A 561 1.37 8.55 -12.28
C ARG A 561 1.32 10.06 -12.47
N VAL A 562 2.09 10.59 -13.43
CA VAL A 562 2.08 12.02 -13.75
C VAL A 562 0.72 12.45 -14.28
N PHE A 563 0.12 11.66 -15.16
CA PHE A 563 -1.19 11.92 -15.72
C PHE A 563 -2.28 11.88 -14.63
N GLU A 564 -2.17 10.93 -13.69
CA GLU A 564 -3.08 10.81 -12.55
C GLU A 564 -2.98 11.96 -11.56
N ALA A 565 -1.76 12.34 -11.18
CA ALA A 565 -1.50 13.52 -10.37
C ALA A 565 -2.05 14.80 -11.02
N ALA A 566 -1.85 14.97 -12.33
CA ALA A 566 -2.31 16.14 -13.06
C ALA A 566 -3.85 16.20 -13.16
N THR A 567 -4.48 15.09 -13.54
CA THR A 567 -5.95 15.00 -13.65
C THR A 567 -6.59 15.29 -12.29
N THR A 568 -6.04 14.69 -11.23
CA THR A 568 -6.44 14.93 -9.83
C THR A 568 -6.41 16.41 -9.48
N ALA A 569 -5.28 17.08 -9.73
CA ALA A 569 -5.11 18.48 -9.38
C ALA A 569 -5.90 19.44 -10.28
N LEU A 570 -6.06 19.14 -11.58
CA LEU A 570 -6.80 20.00 -12.52
C LEU A 570 -8.32 19.92 -12.30
N VAL A 571 -8.88 18.74 -12.08
CA VAL A 571 -10.31 18.60 -11.74
C VAL A 571 -10.56 19.18 -10.35
N GLY A 572 -9.66 18.94 -9.38
CA GLY A 572 -9.74 19.57 -8.06
C GLY A 572 -9.75 21.11 -8.14
N ARG A 573 -8.97 21.70 -9.05
CA ARG A 573 -9.00 23.14 -9.34
C ARG A 573 -10.36 23.58 -9.89
N ILE A 574 -10.95 22.83 -10.83
CA ILE A 574 -12.29 23.12 -11.38
C ILE A 574 -13.34 23.15 -10.27
N VAL A 575 -13.41 22.09 -9.46
CA VAL A 575 -14.37 21.98 -8.35
C VAL A 575 -14.19 23.12 -7.35
N THR A 576 -12.94 23.46 -7.01
CA THR A 576 -12.65 24.53 -6.04
C THR A 576 -12.96 25.94 -6.58
N SER A 577 -12.87 26.16 -7.89
CA SER A 577 -13.10 27.49 -8.49
C SER A 577 -14.54 27.70 -8.95
N ALA A 578 -15.32 26.63 -9.14
CA ALA A 578 -16.74 26.72 -9.53
C ALA A 578 -17.61 27.59 -8.59
N PRO A 579 -17.48 27.52 -7.25
CA PRO A 579 -18.24 28.38 -6.34
C PRO A 579 -17.68 29.82 -6.22
N VAL A 580 -16.51 30.11 -6.81
CA VAL A 580 -15.87 31.43 -6.70
C VAL A 580 -16.54 32.41 -7.68
N ALA A 581 -17.13 33.47 -7.13
CA ALA A 581 -17.72 34.56 -7.91
C ALA A 581 -16.64 35.45 -8.56
N GLY A 582 -16.90 35.94 -9.77
CA GLY A 582 -16.08 36.98 -10.38
C GLY A 582 -16.18 38.32 -9.63
N ALA A 583 -15.27 39.24 -9.92
CA ALA A 583 -15.29 40.58 -9.32
C ALA A 583 -16.62 41.31 -9.68
N GLY A 584 -17.47 41.52 -8.69
CA GLY A 584 -18.78 42.18 -8.87
C GLY A 584 -19.92 41.25 -9.29
N GLU A 585 -19.70 39.92 -9.32
CA GLU A 585 -20.74 38.93 -9.54
C GLU A 585 -21.35 38.48 -8.20
N GLU A 586 -22.64 38.12 -8.20
CA GLU A 586 -23.26 37.41 -7.08
C GLU A 586 -22.70 35.98 -6.97
N PRO A 587 -22.65 35.39 -5.76
CA PRO A 587 -22.25 34.01 -5.58
C PRO A 587 -23.16 33.07 -6.39
N PRO A 588 -22.58 32.11 -7.15
CA PRO A 588 -23.38 31.20 -7.96
C PRO A 588 -24.25 30.30 -7.07
N THR A 589 -25.46 30.02 -7.54
CA THR A 589 -26.35 28.99 -6.97
C THR A 589 -25.75 27.59 -7.14
N ASP A 590 -26.17 26.62 -6.32
CA ASP A 590 -25.66 25.23 -6.39
C ASP A 590 -25.84 24.59 -7.78
N ASP A 591 -26.94 24.90 -8.46
CA ASP A 591 -27.19 24.48 -9.85
C ASP A 591 -26.17 25.10 -10.81
N GLN A 592 -25.87 26.40 -10.65
CA GLN A 592 -24.84 27.07 -11.44
C GLN A 592 -23.44 26.53 -11.15
N VAL A 593 -23.12 26.20 -9.88
CA VAL A 593 -21.85 25.56 -9.52
C VAL A 593 -21.73 24.20 -10.22
N THR A 594 -22.79 23.40 -10.19
CA THR A 594 -22.84 22.10 -10.87
C THR A 594 -22.63 22.27 -12.38
N GLN A 595 -23.32 23.21 -13.03
CA GLN A 595 -23.13 23.49 -14.45
C GLN A 595 -21.72 23.95 -14.78
N ARG A 596 -21.15 24.86 -13.98
CA ARG A 596 -19.74 25.29 -14.13
C ARG A 596 -18.79 24.09 -14.09
N ILE A 597 -18.93 23.20 -13.10
CA ILE A 597 -18.09 21.99 -13.01
C ILE A 597 -18.20 21.15 -14.30
N LEU A 598 -19.42 20.88 -14.76
CA LEU A 598 -19.67 20.09 -15.97
C LEU A 598 -19.08 20.76 -17.23
N ASP A 599 -19.22 22.07 -17.38
CA ASP A 599 -18.65 22.86 -18.48
C ASP A 599 -17.11 22.79 -18.48
N GLY A 600 -16.49 22.95 -17.31
CA GLY A 600 -15.04 22.83 -17.17
C GLY A 600 -14.53 21.45 -17.55
N LEU A 601 -15.22 20.39 -17.11
CA LEU A 601 -14.89 19.01 -17.45
C LEU A 601 -15.09 18.71 -18.93
N ALA A 602 -16.15 19.24 -19.55
CA ALA A 602 -16.42 19.08 -20.98
C ALA A 602 -15.31 19.67 -21.88
N ILE A 603 -14.51 20.61 -21.37
CA ILE A 603 -13.34 21.17 -22.08
C ILE A 603 -12.05 20.44 -21.71
N LEU A 604 -11.84 20.14 -20.43
CA LEU A 604 -10.60 19.52 -19.93
C LEU A 604 -10.47 18.06 -20.37
N ILE A 605 -11.51 17.25 -20.16
CA ILE A 605 -11.45 15.80 -20.32
C ILE A 605 -11.15 15.39 -21.76
N PRO A 606 -11.72 16.00 -22.82
CA PRO A 606 -11.33 15.68 -24.18
C PRO A 606 -9.83 15.93 -24.47
N GLN A 607 -9.23 16.99 -23.93
CA GLN A 607 -7.80 17.27 -24.10
C GLN A 607 -6.92 16.23 -23.38
N LEU A 608 -7.36 15.79 -22.19
CA LEU A 608 -6.69 14.73 -21.44
C LEU A 608 -6.85 13.38 -22.14
N LEU A 609 -8.02 13.06 -22.68
CA LEU A 609 -8.28 11.86 -23.47
C LEU A 609 -7.42 11.81 -24.74
N GLU A 610 -7.21 12.92 -25.44
CA GLU A 610 -6.31 12.97 -26.61
C GLU A 610 -4.87 12.58 -26.22
N THR A 611 -4.39 13.11 -25.09
CA THR A 611 -3.06 12.78 -24.57
C THR A 611 -2.98 11.33 -24.09
N TRP A 612 -4.02 10.87 -23.38
CA TRP A 612 -4.15 9.53 -22.82
C TRP A 612 -4.23 8.46 -23.91
N THR A 613 -5.08 8.64 -24.92
CA THR A 613 -5.25 7.68 -26.02
C THR A 613 -3.94 7.47 -26.79
N THR A 614 -3.14 8.52 -26.95
CA THR A 614 -1.79 8.42 -27.54
C THR A 614 -0.85 7.57 -26.67
N HIS A 615 -1.02 7.58 -25.35
CA HIS A 615 -0.28 6.74 -24.41
C HIS A 615 -0.83 5.31 -24.34
N ALA A 616 -2.12 5.15 -24.11
CA ALA A 616 -2.83 3.88 -24.06
C ALA A 616 -2.60 3.00 -25.31
N ARG A 617 -2.56 3.58 -26.52
CA ARG A 617 -2.29 2.84 -27.77
C ARG A 617 -0.86 2.31 -27.88
N GLN A 618 0.08 2.90 -27.15
CA GLN A 618 1.49 2.51 -27.18
C GLN A 618 1.81 1.35 -26.23
N LEU A 619 0.88 1.02 -25.33
CA LEU A 619 0.94 -0.06 -24.36
C LEU A 619 0.01 -1.20 -24.79
N ARG A 620 0.49 -2.42 -24.62
CA ARG A 620 -0.29 -3.64 -24.83
C ARG A 620 -0.80 -4.09 -23.46
N LEU A 621 -2.12 -4.13 -23.28
CA LEU A 621 -2.74 -4.57 -22.02
C LEU A 621 -2.85 -6.09 -21.96
N SER A 622 -3.27 -6.69 -23.06
CA SER A 622 -3.40 -8.14 -23.18
C SER A 622 -2.67 -8.67 -24.41
N VAL A 623 -2.18 -9.90 -24.28
CA VAL A 623 -1.62 -10.62 -25.41
C VAL A 623 -2.62 -10.80 -26.55
N LEU A 624 -3.90 -10.94 -26.21
CA LEU A 624 -4.99 -11.28 -27.10
C LEU A 624 -5.40 -10.14 -28.05
N GLU A 625 -4.93 -8.92 -27.81
CA GLU A 625 -5.17 -7.79 -28.72
C GLU A 625 -4.57 -8.00 -30.12
N ARG A 626 -3.55 -8.86 -30.24
CA ARG A 626 -2.98 -9.26 -31.54
C ARG A 626 -3.93 -10.10 -32.39
N VAL A 627 -4.90 -10.74 -31.74
CA VAL A 627 -5.86 -11.66 -32.33
C VAL A 627 -7.29 -11.22 -32.01
N ARG A 628 -7.52 -9.90 -31.86
CA ARG A 628 -8.86 -9.35 -31.59
C ARG A 628 -9.85 -9.70 -32.69
N ASP A 629 -9.44 -9.62 -33.95
CA ASP A 629 -10.30 -9.93 -35.10
C ASP A 629 -10.29 -11.43 -35.43
N ASP A 630 -11.43 -11.96 -35.89
CA ASP A 630 -11.58 -13.40 -36.18
C ASP A 630 -10.59 -13.89 -37.23
N LYS A 631 -10.26 -13.06 -38.23
CA LYS A 631 -9.25 -13.38 -39.25
C LYS A 631 -7.86 -13.57 -38.66
N ALA A 632 -7.51 -12.80 -37.62
CA ALA A 632 -6.22 -12.91 -36.94
C ALA A 632 -6.20 -14.07 -35.94
N PHE A 633 -7.37 -14.43 -35.38
CA PHE A 633 -7.51 -15.55 -34.46
C PHE A 633 -7.54 -16.92 -35.15
N ALA A 634 -8.11 -17.02 -36.36
CA ALA A 634 -8.27 -18.28 -37.08
C ALA A 634 -6.99 -19.16 -37.15
N PRO A 635 -5.77 -18.62 -37.44
CA PRO A 635 -4.55 -19.44 -37.46
C PRO A 635 -4.09 -19.96 -36.08
N VAL A 636 -4.52 -19.30 -35.00
CA VAL A 636 -4.26 -19.74 -33.62
C VAL A 636 -5.28 -20.79 -33.22
N GLN A 637 -6.55 -20.58 -33.56
CA GLN A 637 -7.61 -21.58 -33.37
C GLN A 637 -7.27 -22.88 -34.09
N GLU A 638 -6.93 -22.85 -35.39
CA GLU A 638 -6.54 -24.03 -36.17
C GLU A 638 -5.32 -24.75 -35.55
N PHE A 639 -4.36 -23.98 -35.01
CA PHE A 639 -3.20 -24.57 -34.33
C PHE A 639 -3.60 -25.30 -33.04
N ILE A 640 -4.50 -24.74 -32.24
CA ILE A 640 -4.97 -25.37 -31.00
C ILE A 640 -5.83 -26.60 -31.34
N GLU A 641 -6.77 -26.49 -32.27
CA GLU A 641 -7.64 -27.60 -32.68
C GLU A 641 -6.83 -28.79 -33.23
N ARG A 642 -5.77 -28.52 -34.01
CA ARG A 642 -4.97 -29.55 -34.65
C ARG A 642 -3.86 -30.12 -33.77
N TYR A 643 -3.27 -29.31 -32.90
CA TYR A 643 -2.05 -29.69 -32.15
C TYR A 643 -2.19 -29.58 -30.62
N GLY A 644 -3.37 -29.20 -30.11
CA GLY A 644 -3.58 -28.96 -28.69
C GLY A 644 -3.69 -30.23 -27.84
N ALA A 645 -4.13 -31.34 -28.43
CA ALA A 645 -4.22 -32.64 -27.75
C ALA A 645 -2.84 -33.12 -27.27
N GLY A 646 -2.74 -33.45 -25.98
CA GLY A 646 -1.46 -33.80 -25.33
C GLY A 646 -0.46 -32.66 -25.16
N LEU A 647 -0.72 -31.47 -25.71
CA LEU A 647 0.12 -30.27 -25.54
C LEU A 647 -0.35 -29.44 -24.35
N PHE A 648 -1.62 -29.04 -24.35
CA PHE A 648 -2.18 -28.16 -23.33
C PHE A 648 -2.76 -28.97 -22.17
N THR A 649 -1.86 -29.58 -21.38
CA THR A 649 -2.23 -30.34 -20.18
C THR A 649 -2.30 -29.43 -18.95
N GLN A 650 -3.07 -29.83 -17.94
CA GLN A 650 -3.18 -29.07 -16.68
C GLN A 650 -1.81 -28.85 -16.02
N HIS A 651 -0.93 -29.86 -16.02
CA HIS A 651 0.44 -29.73 -15.51
C HIS A 651 1.27 -28.67 -16.24
N LEU A 652 1.14 -28.55 -17.57
CA LEU A 652 1.85 -27.54 -18.35
C LEU A 652 1.32 -26.13 -18.08
N LEU A 653 0.01 -26.01 -17.88
CA LEU A 653 -0.68 -24.73 -17.69
C LEU A 653 -0.65 -24.22 -16.24
N THR A 654 0.11 -24.86 -15.35
CA THR A 654 0.38 -24.34 -14.00
C THR A 654 1.28 -23.09 -14.05
N PRO A 655 1.14 -22.13 -13.10
CA PRO A 655 1.94 -20.90 -13.11
C PRO A 655 3.46 -21.09 -13.10
N PRO A 656 4.06 -22.05 -12.35
CA PRO A 656 5.49 -22.32 -12.41
C PRO A 656 5.95 -22.79 -13.80
N SER A 657 5.23 -23.73 -14.41
CA SER A 657 5.53 -24.26 -15.75
C SER A 657 5.45 -23.18 -16.83
N LEU A 658 4.37 -22.38 -16.83
CA LEU A 658 4.17 -21.27 -17.76
C LEU A 658 5.32 -20.25 -17.65
N ARG A 659 5.68 -19.83 -16.42
CA ARG A 659 6.79 -18.90 -16.18
C ARG A 659 8.13 -19.46 -16.66
N GLY A 660 8.41 -20.73 -16.34
CA GLY A 660 9.62 -21.42 -16.77
C GLY A 660 9.77 -21.46 -18.29
N ILE A 661 8.72 -21.84 -19.02
CA ILE A 661 8.73 -21.95 -20.49
C ILE A 661 8.84 -20.57 -21.15
N LEU A 662 8.03 -19.60 -20.71
CA LEU A 662 8.03 -18.26 -21.31
C LEU A 662 9.36 -17.53 -21.10
N ARG A 663 10.02 -17.76 -19.97
CA ARG A 663 11.34 -17.19 -19.65
C ARG A 663 12.47 -17.85 -20.43
N SER A 664 12.49 -19.19 -20.45
CA SER A 664 13.50 -19.99 -21.20
C SER A 664 13.37 -19.78 -22.72
N GLY A 665 12.16 -19.44 -23.16
CA GLY A 665 11.79 -19.34 -24.55
C GLY A 665 11.07 -20.59 -25.03
N VAL A 666 10.03 -20.38 -25.83
CA VAL A 666 9.20 -21.47 -26.38
C VAL A 666 9.96 -22.30 -27.42
N LYS A 667 10.93 -21.71 -28.13
CA LYS A 667 11.74 -22.44 -29.13
C LYS A 667 12.62 -23.52 -28.48
N PRO A 668 13.43 -23.23 -27.44
CA PRO A 668 14.14 -24.26 -26.67
C PRO A 668 13.23 -25.34 -26.06
N PHE A 669 12.01 -24.98 -25.66
CA PHE A 669 11.03 -25.95 -25.19
C PHE A 669 10.61 -26.94 -26.30
N LEU A 670 10.28 -26.43 -27.50
CA LEU A 670 9.93 -27.27 -28.64
C LEU A 670 11.11 -28.11 -29.15
N GLU A 671 12.33 -27.59 -29.08
CA GLU A 671 13.56 -28.33 -29.42
C GLU A 671 13.80 -29.50 -28.46
N ARG A 672 13.62 -29.29 -27.15
CA ARG A 672 13.69 -30.37 -26.15
C ARG A 672 12.65 -31.46 -26.37
N LEU A 673 11.41 -31.08 -26.74
CA LEU A 673 10.37 -32.06 -27.07
C LEU A 673 10.76 -32.94 -28.28
N LEU A 674 11.40 -32.36 -29.30
CA LEU A 674 11.92 -33.10 -30.45
C LEU A 674 13.11 -34.00 -30.07
N GLU A 675 14.01 -33.54 -29.21
CA GLU A 675 15.16 -34.31 -28.73
C GLU A 675 14.74 -35.52 -27.88
N GLN A 676 13.69 -35.37 -27.06
CA GLN A 676 13.12 -36.43 -26.22
C GLN A 676 12.49 -37.55 -27.07
N GLU A 677 11.74 -37.21 -28.13
CA GLU A 677 11.23 -38.19 -29.11
C GLU A 677 12.37 -39.02 -29.75
N THR A 678 13.51 -38.38 -30.01
CA THR A 678 14.63 -39.00 -30.74
C THR A 678 15.48 -39.90 -29.84
N SER A 679 15.47 -39.68 -28.52
CA SER A 679 16.41 -40.29 -27.57
C SER A 679 15.85 -41.49 -26.80
N GLU A 680 14.53 -41.55 -26.55
CA GLU A 680 13.88 -42.67 -25.85
C GLU A 680 12.55 -43.05 -26.55
N PRO A 681 12.47 -44.16 -27.31
CA PRO A 681 11.21 -44.58 -27.94
C PRO A 681 10.19 -45.24 -26.97
N SER A 682 10.56 -45.42 -25.69
CA SER A 682 9.81 -46.26 -24.72
C SER A 682 8.67 -45.57 -23.98
N TRP A 683 8.50 -44.25 -24.10
CA TRP A 683 7.37 -43.52 -23.49
C TRP A 683 6.05 -43.68 -24.26
N ARG A 684 6.06 -44.31 -25.45
CA ARG A 684 4.88 -44.69 -26.24
C ARG A 684 3.96 -45.74 -25.58
N ALA A 685 4.37 -46.33 -24.46
CA ALA A 685 3.53 -47.25 -23.72
C ALA A 685 2.41 -46.43 -23.03
N ALA A 686 1.26 -46.33 -23.70
CA ALA A 686 0.03 -45.80 -23.14
C ALA A 686 -0.21 -46.45 -21.77
N VAL A 687 -0.41 -45.61 -20.74
CA VAL A 687 -1.09 -46.06 -19.53
C VAL A 687 -2.52 -46.37 -19.98
N GLU A 688 -2.85 -47.66 -20.11
CA GLU A 688 -4.21 -48.10 -20.35
C GLU A 688 -5.06 -47.70 -19.14
N ASP A 689 -5.87 -46.65 -19.31
CA ASP A 689 -6.93 -46.33 -18.35
C ASP A 689 -7.93 -47.50 -18.35
N GLU A 690 -8.42 -47.94 -17.18
CA GLU A 690 -9.34 -49.09 -17.02
C GLU A 690 -10.68 -48.95 -17.79
N SER A 691 -10.88 -47.81 -18.47
CA SER A 691 -12.05 -47.46 -19.28
C SER A 691 -11.88 -47.65 -20.80
N GLY A 692 -10.70 -48.07 -21.29
CA GLY A 692 -10.47 -48.35 -22.72
C GLY A 692 -10.40 -47.12 -23.64
N GLY A 693 -10.24 -45.91 -23.09
CA GLY A 693 -9.99 -44.68 -23.84
C GLY A 693 -8.53 -44.27 -23.79
N SER A 694 -7.80 -44.36 -24.90
CA SER A 694 -6.42 -43.85 -24.98
C SER A 694 -6.43 -42.32 -24.99
N ARG A 695 -6.01 -41.68 -23.88
CA ARG A 695 -5.76 -40.23 -23.82
C ARG A 695 -4.31 -39.96 -24.28
N PRO A 696 -4.09 -39.06 -25.25
CA PRO A 696 -2.72 -38.71 -25.64
C PRO A 696 -2.04 -37.93 -24.49
N SER A 697 -1.10 -38.57 -23.81
CA SER A 697 -0.26 -37.94 -22.78
C SER A 697 0.80 -36.99 -23.35
N HIS A 698 0.98 -36.99 -24.67
CA HIS A 698 2.00 -36.22 -25.39
C HIS A 698 1.48 -35.67 -26.73
N PRO A 699 2.06 -34.57 -27.24
CA PRO A 699 1.56 -33.89 -28.44
C PRO A 699 2.10 -34.50 -29.75
N GLU A 700 1.74 -35.75 -30.04
CA GLU A 700 2.25 -36.53 -31.18
C GLU A 700 2.10 -35.81 -32.53
N GLN A 701 0.92 -35.24 -32.81
CA GLN A 701 0.65 -34.55 -34.07
C GLN A 701 1.53 -33.30 -34.26
N LEU A 702 1.87 -32.60 -33.15
CA LEU A 702 2.76 -31.45 -33.21
C LEU A 702 4.18 -31.88 -33.52
N ILE A 703 4.65 -32.94 -32.86
CA ILE A 703 6.00 -33.48 -33.04
C ILE A 703 6.17 -33.97 -34.47
N GLU A 704 5.20 -34.72 -35.01
CA GLU A 704 5.23 -35.19 -36.40
C GLU A 704 5.23 -34.03 -37.40
N ALA A 705 4.40 -33.00 -37.19
CA ALA A 705 4.35 -31.83 -38.05
C ALA A 705 5.64 -30.98 -38.02
N LEU A 706 6.32 -30.92 -36.87
CA LEU A 706 7.63 -30.26 -36.72
C LEU A 706 8.74 -31.09 -37.36
N ALA A 707 8.77 -32.40 -37.14
CA ALA A 707 9.78 -33.31 -37.67
C ALA A 707 9.69 -33.45 -39.21
N SER A 708 8.47 -33.52 -39.76
CA SER A 708 8.22 -33.53 -41.20
C SER A 708 8.40 -32.16 -41.87
N GLY A 709 8.57 -31.09 -41.10
CA GLY A 709 8.69 -29.72 -41.60
C GLY A 709 7.39 -29.11 -42.12
N GLN A 710 6.24 -29.79 -41.95
CA GLN A 710 4.92 -29.27 -42.32
C GLN A 710 4.57 -27.97 -41.56
N LEU A 711 4.98 -27.88 -40.30
CA LEU A 711 4.86 -26.67 -39.49
C LEU A 711 6.26 -26.10 -39.19
N PRO A 712 6.60 -24.90 -39.68
CA PRO A 712 7.89 -24.30 -39.34
C PRO A 712 8.02 -24.04 -37.83
N LEU A 713 9.13 -24.45 -37.22
CA LEU A 713 9.42 -24.26 -35.78
C LEU A 713 9.19 -22.82 -35.29
N LYS A 714 9.55 -21.83 -36.12
CA LYS A 714 9.34 -20.41 -35.81
C LYS A 714 7.84 -20.04 -35.72
N GLN A 715 7.01 -20.62 -36.57
CA GLN A 715 5.57 -20.39 -36.55
C GLN A 715 4.92 -21.09 -35.35
N ALA A 716 5.29 -22.35 -35.10
CA ALA A 716 4.85 -23.10 -33.91
C ALA A 716 5.20 -22.35 -32.62
N ALA A 717 6.47 -21.93 -32.47
CA ALA A 717 6.91 -21.18 -31.31
C ALA A 717 6.16 -19.86 -31.13
N SER A 718 5.86 -19.13 -32.22
CA SER A 718 5.09 -17.88 -32.13
C SER A 718 3.64 -18.10 -31.72
N ARG A 719 2.99 -19.18 -32.18
CA ARG A 719 1.59 -19.49 -31.84
C ARG A 719 1.48 -20.02 -30.41
N LEU A 720 2.33 -20.99 -30.05
CA LEU A 720 2.38 -21.54 -28.70
C LEU A 720 2.71 -20.45 -27.67
N ARG A 721 3.66 -19.56 -27.96
CA ARG A 721 3.95 -18.41 -27.09
C ARG A 721 2.73 -17.54 -26.84
N LEU A 722 1.93 -17.25 -27.88
CA LEU A 722 0.70 -16.44 -27.72
C LEU A 722 -0.28 -17.13 -26.77
N VAL A 723 -0.49 -18.44 -26.92
CA VAL A 723 -1.42 -19.21 -26.08
C VAL A 723 -0.95 -19.26 -24.64
N LEU A 724 0.33 -19.59 -24.40
CA LEU A 724 0.89 -19.64 -23.04
C LEU A 724 0.90 -18.28 -22.36
N GLU A 725 1.23 -17.20 -23.09
CA GLU A 725 1.08 -15.82 -22.57
C GLU A 725 -0.38 -15.52 -22.23
N SER A 726 -1.36 -16.01 -23.01
CA SER A 726 -2.79 -15.73 -22.79
C SER A 726 -3.30 -16.37 -21.52
N VAL A 727 -2.92 -17.63 -21.27
CA VAL A 727 -3.28 -18.36 -20.05
C VAL A 727 -2.53 -17.79 -18.84
N ALA A 728 -1.25 -17.47 -18.99
CA ALA A 728 -0.46 -16.88 -17.90
C ALA A 728 -1.01 -15.52 -17.46
N GLU A 729 -1.48 -14.68 -18.40
CA GLU A 729 -2.10 -13.39 -18.09
C GLU A 729 -3.51 -13.51 -17.48
N ASN A 730 -4.20 -14.66 -17.64
CA ASN A 730 -5.61 -14.86 -17.26
C ASN A 730 -5.80 -16.18 -16.50
N HIS A 731 -4.92 -16.45 -15.52
CA HIS A 731 -4.89 -17.76 -14.87
C HIS A 731 -6.10 -18.00 -13.96
N SER A 732 -6.67 -16.95 -13.36
CA SER A 732 -7.92 -17.07 -12.57
C SER A 732 -9.11 -17.47 -13.44
N GLU A 733 -9.22 -16.93 -14.66
CA GLU A 733 -10.22 -17.37 -15.64
C GLU A 733 -9.95 -18.78 -16.18
N TYR A 734 -8.67 -19.15 -16.33
CA TYR A 734 -8.32 -20.54 -16.68
C TYR A 734 -8.74 -21.52 -15.58
N ARG A 735 -8.61 -21.14 -14.30
CA ARG A 735 -9.08 -21.96 -13.19
C ARG A 735 -10.59 -22.16 -13.22
N ASP A 736 -11.36 -21.09 -13.48
CA ASP A 736 -12.82 -21.17 -13.71
C ASP A 736 -13.14 -22.11 -14.89
N TRP A 737 -12.45 -21.97 -16.02
CA TRP A 737 -12.59 -22.89 -17.15
C TRP A 737 -12.30 -24.33 -16.77
N ASN A 738 -11.27 -24.57 -15.97
CA ASN A 738 -10.89 -25.91 -15.54
C ASN A 738 -11.95 -26.55 -14.64
N SER A 739 -12.57 -25.77 -13.75
CA SER A 739 -13.60 -26.27 -12.81
C SER A 739 -15.00 -26.38 -13.43
N THR A 740 -15.31 -25.56 -14.44
CA THR A 740 -16.70 -25.34 -14.89
C THR A 740 -17.12 -26.26 -16.05
N THR A 741 -16.18 -26.79 -16.84
CA THR A 741 -16.50 -27.59 -18.03
C THR A 741 -15.57 -28.77 -18.21
N THR A 742 -16.11 -29.92 -18.62
CA THR A 742 -15.31 -31.11 -19.00
C THR A 742 -14.52 -30.90 -20.31
N GLN A 743 -14.80 -29.81 -21.03
CA GLN A 743 -14.00 -29.44 -22.21
C GLN A 743 -12.58 -29.02 -21.82
N SER A 744 -12.32 -28.70 -20.55
CA SER A 744 -10.99 -28.33 -20.04
C SER A 744 -9.99 -29.48 -20.07
N ASP A 745 -10.45 -30.72 -19.95
CA ASP A 745 -9.64 -31.93 -20.05
C ASP A 745 -9.01 -32.12 -21.45
N ARG A 746 -9.53 -31.41 -22.45
CA ARG A 746 -9.14 -31.52 -23.86
C ARG A 746 -8.34 -30.30 -24.29
N GLY A 747 -7.04 -30.46 -24.48
CA GLY A 747 -6.15 -29.36 -24.87
C GLY A 747 -6.54 -28.70 -26.21
N GLU A 748 -7.14 -29.44 -27.14
CA GLU A 748 -7.66 -28.92 -28.41
C GLU A 748 -8.87 -27.97 -28.24
N CYS A 749 -9.55 -28.02 -27.09
CA CYS A 749 -10.69 -27.16 -26.76
C CYS A 749 -10.29 -25.81 -26.15
N LEU A 750 -9.00 -25.59 -25.87
CA LEU A 750 -8.50 -24.37 -25.23
C LEU A 750 -8.79 -23.08 -26.05
N HIS A 751 -9.01 -23.22 -27.36
CA HIS A 751 -9.39 -22.08 -28.21
C HIS A 751 -10.71 -21.43 -27.76
N MET A 752 -11.65 -22.21 -27.20
CA MET A 752 -12.91 -21.68 -26.68
C MET A 752 -12.67 -20.73 -25.50
N LEU A 753 -11.78 -21.08 -24.57
CA LEU A 753 -11.35 -20.16 -23.50
C LEU A 753 -10.77 -18.86 -24.09
N LEU A 754 -9.93 -18.96 -25.12
CA LEU A 754 -9.37 -17.76 -25.75
C LEU A 754 -10.43 -16.87 -26.40
N GLU A 755 -11.55 -17.42 -26.90
CA GLU A 755 -12.68 -16.60 -27.39
C GLU A 755 -13.32 -15.78 -26.27
N PHE A 756 -13.56 -16.37 -25.11
CA PHE A 756 -14.04 -15.64 -23.92
C PHE A 756 -13.05 -14.56 -23.51
N LEU A 757 -11.75 -14.90 -23.43
CA LEU A 757 -10.71 -13.95 -23.03
C LEU A 757 -10.50 -12.82 -24.04
N ARG A 758 -10.77 -13.03 -25.34
CA ARG A 758 -10.74 -11.96 -26.36
C ARG A 758 -11.81 -10.90 -26.08
N ILE A 759 -13.01 -11.31 -25.68
CA ILE A 759 -14.10 -10.39 -25.31
C ILE A 759 -13.73 -9.63 -24.02
N LYS A 760 -13.21 -10.34 -23.01
CA LYS A 760 -12.69 -9.73 -21.78
C LYS A 760 -11.62 -8.68 -22.08
N ALA A 761 -10.63 -9.01 -22.90
CA ALA A 761 -9.55 -8.09 -23.27
C ALA A 761 -10.07 -6.83 -24.00
N GLU A 762 -11.13 -6.96 -24.79
CA GLU A 762 -11.78 -5.82 -25.45
C GLU A 762 -12.52 -4.93 -24.45
N TYR A 763 -13.25 -5.52 -23.51
CA TYR A 763 -13.88 -4.80 -22.40
C TYR A 763 -12.83 -4.02 -21.58
N GLU A 764 -11.75 -4.67 -21.16
CA GLU A 764 -10.67 -4.04 -20.39
C GLU A 764 -9.98 -2.91 -21.15
N ARG A 765 -9.84 -3.05 -22.48
CA ARG A 765 -9.29 -1.99 -23.33
C ARG A 765 -10.19 -0.75 -23.38
N ILE A 766 -11.51 -0.93 -23.39
CA ILE A 766 -12.47 0.19 -23.33
C ILE A 766 -12.38 0.86 -21.95
N VAL A 767 -12.42 0.08 -20.86
CA VAL A 767 -12.24 0.59 -19.49
C VAL A 767 -10.93 1.40 -19.36
N TRP A 768 -9.82 0.86 -19.87
CA TRP A 768 -8.53 1.56 -19.87
C TRP A 768 -8.57 2.88 -20.65
N THR A 769 -9.31 2.94 -21.75
CA THR A 769 -9.46 4.17 -22.54
C THR A 769 -10.27 5.23 -21.80
N LEU A 770 -11.25 4.80 -21.00
CA LEU A 770 -12.14 5.67 -20.21
C LEU A 770 -11.52 6.12 -18.88
N ARG A 771 -10.30 5.69 -18.53
CA ARG A 771 -9.62 6.03 -17.27
C ARG A 771 -9.68 7.52 -16.90
N PRO A 772 -9.46 8.50 -17.80
CA PRO A 772 -9.56 9.93 -17.45
C PRO A 772 -10.97 10.35 -17.01
N VAL A 773 -12.02 9.73 -17.55
CA VAL A 773 -13.42 9.98 -17.19
C VAL A 773 -13.70 9.47 -15.78
N SER A 774 -13.22 8.25 -15.46
CA SER A 774 -13.35 7.67 -14.12
C SER A 774 -12.58 8.45 -13.07
N MET A 775 -11.36 8.87 -13.38
CA MET A 775 -10.56 9.69 -12.47
C MET A 775 -11.25 11.02 -12.14
N ALA A 776 -11.87 11.67 -13.13
CA ALA A 776 -12.64 12.90 -12.91
C ALA A 776 -13.79 12.67 -11.92
N HIS A 777 -14.57 11.60 -12.13
CA HIS A 777 -15.67 11.22 -11.24
C HIS A 777 -15.19 10.97 -9.81
N ARG A 778 -14.13 10.18 -9.61
CA ARG A 778 -13.51 9.94 -8.29
C ARG A 778 -13.23 11.23 -7.52
N ILE A 779 -12.73 12.25 -8.22
CA ILE A 779 -12.42 13.55 -7.60
C ILE A 779 -13.69 14.32 -7.26
N LEU A 780 -14.72 14.27 -8.11
CA LEU A 780 -16.01 14.89 -7.83
C LEU A 780 -16.61 14.31 -6.55
N VAL A 781 -16.62 12.99 -6.42
CA VAL A 781 -17.15 12.30 -5.23
C VAL A 781 -16.33 12.64 -3.98
N ARG A 782 -15.00 12.52 -4.03
CA ARG A 782 -14.11 12.85 -2.89
C ARG A 782 -14.19 14.31 -2.46
N ARG A 783 -14.59 15.23 -3.36
CA ARG A 783 -14.80 16.65 -3.04
C ARG A 783 -16.24 17.01 -2.68
N GLY A 784 -17.13 16.02 -2.55
CA GLY A 784 -18.53 16.23 -2.19
C GLY A 784 -19.40 16.84 -3.29
N ALA A 785 -18.92 16.92 -4.54
CA ALA A 785 -19.67 17.43 -5.69
C ALA A 785 -20.65 16.37 -6.25
N THR A 786 -21.58 15.90 -5.41
CA THR A 786 -22.45 14.73 -5.66
C THR A 786 -23.38 14.90 -6.87
N ALA A 787 -23.95 16.09 -7.06
CA ALA A 787 -24.81 16.38 -8.22
C ALA A 787 -24.03 16.32 -9.53
N ALA A 788 -22.84 16.92 -9.58
CA ALA A 788 -21.95 16.85 -10.74
C ALA A 788 -21.47 15.42 -11.01
N ALA A 789 -21.11 14.67 -9.96
CA ALA A 789 -20.69 13.26 -10.08
C ALA A 789 -21.81 12.39 -10.67
N THR A 790 -23.06 12.58 -10.22
CA THR A 790 -24.23 11.85 -10.72
C THR A 790 -24.48 12.16 -12.20
N ALA A 791 -24.49 13.45 -12.57
CA ALA A 791 -24.68 13.87 -13.96
C ALA A 791 -23.55 13.35 -14.87
N TRP A 792 -22.31 13.35 -14.36
CA TRP A 792 -21.15 12.84 -15.08
C TRP A 792 -21.22 11.32 -15.32
N ARG A 793 -21.64 10.54 -14.32
CA ARG A 793 -21.89 9.10 -14.44
C ARG A 793 -22.99 8.80 -15.47
N GLN A 794 -24.11 9.54 -15.42
CA GLN A 794 -25.21 9.36 -16.39
C GLN A 794 -24.71 9.59 -17.83
N ARG A 795 -23.94 10.67 -18.04
CA ARG A 795 -23.35 10.95 -19.35
C ARG A 795 -22.45 9.82 -19.86
N MET A 796 -21.60 9.25 -18.99
CA MET A 796 -20.76 8.11 -19.36
C MET A 796 -21.59 6.87 -19.69
N GLN A 797 -22.66 6.62 -18.94
CA GLN A 797 -23.58 5.52 -19.23
C GLN A 797 -24.21 5.67 -20.61
N ASP A 798 -24.75 6.85 -20.91
CA ASP A 798 -25.39 7.14 -22.20
C ASP A 798 -24.40 7.02 -23.37
N GLU A 799 -23.17 7.52 -23.21
CA GLU A 799 -22.13 7.46 -24.26
C GLU A 799 -21.55 6.04 -24.48
N THR A 800 -21.68 5.13 -23.52
CA THR A 800 -21.05 3.79 -23.57
C THR A 800 -22.02 2.61 -23.67
N ALA A 801 -23.34 2.86 -23.59
CA ALA A 801 -24.37 1.83 -23.61
C ALA A 801 -24.28 0.91 -24.84
N GLU A 802 -24.16 1.48 -26.05
CA GLU A 802 -24.10 0.69 -27.30
C GLU A 802 -22.89 -0.28 -27.32
N ALA A 803 -21.74 0.17 -26.84
CA ALA A 803 -20.53 -0.64 -26.79
C ALA A 803 -20.64 -1.77 -25.75
N ALA A 804 -21.29 -1.52 -24.61
CA ALA A 804 -21.55 -2.55 -23.60
C ALA A 804 -22.51 -3.63 -24.16
N ASP A 805 -23.60 -3.20 -24.79
CA ASP A 805 -24.59 -4.10 -25.39
C ASP A 805 -23.98 -4.99 -26.49
N GLU A 806 -23.06 -4.45 -27.30
CA GLU A 806 -22.35 -5.23 -28.33
C GLU A 806 -21.50 -6.35 -27.73
N LEU A 807 -20.74 -6.07 -26.66
CA LEU A 807 -19.91 -7.06 -25.98
C LEU A 807 -20.75 -8.14 -25.30
N ILE A 808 -21.86 -7.76 -24.65
CA ILE A 808 -22.80 -8.70 -24.02
C ILE A 808 -23.43 -9.61 -25.09
N LYS A 809 -23.80 -9.06 -26.24
CA LYS A 809 -24.34 -9.84 -27.36
C LYS A 809 -23.32 -10.85 -27.89
N ARG A 810 -22.07 -10.43 -28.09
CA ARG A 810 -20.98 -11.33 -28.53
C ARG A 810 -20.70 -12.43 -27.51
N LEU A 811 -20.67 -12.09 -26.22
CA LEU A 811 -20.52 -13.06 -25.15
C LEU A 811 -21.65 -14.09 -25.17
N THR A 812 -22.90 -13.64 -25.34
CA THR A 812 -24.07 -14.52 -25.42
C THR A 812 -23.96 -15.50 -26.59
N VAL A 813 -23.48 -15.04 -27.75
CA VAL A 813 -23.26 -15.92 -28.92
C VAL A 813 -22.21 -17.00 -28.62
N VAL A 814 -21.07 -16.63 -28.00
CA VAL A 814 -20.02 -17.59 -27.63
C VAL A 814 -20.51 -18.58 -26.58
N GLN A 815 -21.28 -18.13 -25.58
CA GLN A 815 -21.87 -19.02 -24.57
C GLN A 815 -22.84 -20.02 -25.19
N GLN A 816 -23.63 -19.60 -26.18
CA GLN A 816 -24.56 -20.48 -26.90
C GLN A 816 -23.86 -21.47 -27.82
N SER A 817 -22.79 -21.05 -28.52
CA SER A 817 -22.08 -21.93 -29.45
C SER A 817 -21.22 -22.99 -28.74
N THR A 818 -20.61 -22.63 -27.61
CA THR A 818 -19.71 -23.51 -26.85
C THR A 818 -20.46 -24.35 -25.79
N GLY A 819 -21.63 -23.89 -25.36
CA GLY A 819 -22.37 -24.48 -24.24
C GLY A 819 -21.74 -24.23 -22.87
N VAL A 820 -20.77 -23.31 -22.77
CA VAL A 820 -20.02 -23.00 -21.55
C VAL A 820 -20.38 -21.59 -21.06
N ARG A 821 -20.50 -21.42 -19.73
CA ARG A 821 -20.64 -20.11 -19.09
C ARG A 821 -19.54 -19.93 -18.04
N LEU A 822 -18.55 -19.11 -18.34
CA LEU A 822 -17.51 -18.72 -17.39
C LEU A 822 -17.99 -17.53 -16.57
N ALA A 823 -18.16 -17.71 -15.26
CA ALA A 823 -18.62 -16.67 -14.35
C ALA A 823 -17.61 -15.51 -14.29
N SER A 824 -16.31 -15.86 -14.21
CA SER A 824 -15.20 -14.90 -14.16
C SER A 824 -15.18 -13.89 -15.32
N VAL A 825 -15.58 -14.33 -16.52
CA VAL A 825 -15.67 -13.47 -17.72
C VAL A 825 -17.05 -12.82 -17.82
N ALA A 826 -18.13 -13.58 -17.60
CA ALA A 826 -19.49 -13.09 -17.76
C ALA A 826 -19.82 -11.96 -16.80
N ASP A 827 -19.47 -12.12 -15.52
CA ASP A 827 -19.77 -11.13 -14.48
C ASP A 827 -18.98 -9.83 -14.71
N ARG A 828 -17.85 -9.89 -15.41
CA ARG A 828 -17.05 -8.71 -15.75
C ARG A 828 -17.60 -7.96 -16.95
N VAL A 829 -17.96 -8.69 -18.02
CA VAL A 829 -18.44 -8.10 -19.29
C VAL A 829 -19.90 -7.62 -19.19
N GLN A 830 -20.72 -8.27 -18.37
CA GLN A 830 -22.13 -7.88 -18.16
C GLN A 830 -22.29 -6.62 -17.30
N ARG A 831 -21.23 -6.18 -16.62
CA ARG A 831 -21.26 -4.93 -15.86
C ARG A 831 -21.20 -3.73 -16.79
N PRO A 832 -21.97 -2.66 -16.52
CA PRO A 832 -21.80 -1.42 -17.25
C PRO A 832 -20.42 -0.83 -16.95
N PHE A 833 -19.86 -0.07 -17.89
CA PHE A 833 -18.58 0.61 -17.68
C PHE A 833 -18.60 1.62 -16.51
N THR A 834 -19.79 2.03 -16.06
CA THR A 834 -19.99 2.87 -14.88
C THR A 834 -19.80 2.14 -13.55
N ALA A 835 -19.67 0.81 -13.53
CA ALA A 835 -19.51 0.04 -12.28
C ALA A 835 -18.28 0.49 -11.46
N MET A 836 -17.20 0.92 -12.13
CA MET A 836 -16.02 1.49 -11.45
C MET A 836 -16.34 2.82 -10.74
N LEU A 837 -17.26 3.61 -11.28
CA LEU A 837 -17.67 4.89 -10.68
C LEU A 837 -18.51 4.66 -9.42
N GLU A 838 -19.30 3.59 -9.41
CA GLU A 838 -20.06 3.19 -8.23
C GLU A 838 -19.16 2.73 -7.09
N LEU A 839 -18.04 2.10 -7.42
CA LEU A 839 -17.02 1.76 -6.43
C LEU A 839 -16.32 3.02 -5.89
N ASP A 840 -16.01 3.99 -6.74
CA ASP A 840 -15.47 5.29 -6.30
C ASP A 840 -16.45 6.02 -5.33
N GLU A 841 -17.77 5.90 -5.55
CA GLU A 841 -18.81 6.38 -4.63
C GLU A 841 -18.79 5.67 -3.28
N LEU A 842 -18.59 4.35 -3.28
CA LEU A 842 -18.49 3.55 -2.05
C LEU A 842 -17.22 3.90 -1.27
N GLU A 843 -16.07 3.97 -1.94
CA GLU A 843 -14.78 4.32 -1.31
C GLU A 843 -14.80 5.71 -0.66
N ALA A 844 -15.47 6.68 -1.29
CA ALA A 844 -15.55 8.03 -0.74
C ALA A 844 -16.35 8.13 0.57
N LEU A 845 -17.11 7.09 0.93
CA LEU A 845 -17.83 7.01 2.21
C LEU A 845 -16.94 6.50 3.35
N VAL A 846 -15.74 5.96 3.05
CA VAL A 846 -14.83 5.39 4.05
C VAL A 846 -14.30 6.45 5.01
N GLU A 847 -13.68 7.51 4.50
CA GLU A 847 -13.10 8.58 5.35
C GLU A 847 -14.16 9.19 6.30
N PRO A 848 -15.37 9.58 5.83
CA PRO A 848 -16.44 10.02 6.72
C PRO A 848 -16.89 8.97 7.75
N ALA A 849 -16.91 7.69 7.38
CA ALA A 849 -17.31 6.61 8.30
C ALA A 849 -16.26 6.36 9.39
N VAL A 850 -14.96 6.42 9.04
CA VAL A 850 -13.86 6.36 10.01
C VAL A 850 -13.85 7.62 10.89
N GLY A 851 -14.16 8.79 10.33
CA GLY A 851 -14.38 10.03 11.09
C GLY A 851 -15.49 9.88 12.13
N GLU A 852 -16.63 9.31 11.75
CA GLU A 852 -17.74 9.03 12.68
C GLU A 852 -17.33 8.02 13.77
N LEU A 853 -16.56 6.99 13.40
CA LEU A 853 -16.08 5.99 14.36
C LEU A 853 -15.23 6.61 15.47
N LEU A 854 -14.41 7.61 15.14
CA LEU A 854 -13.43 8.20 16.06
C LEU A 854 -13.95 9.42 16.82
N THR A 855 -14.70 10.28 16.14
CA THR A 855 -15.15 11.57 16.67
C THR A 855 -16.64 11.60 16.98
N GLY A 856 -17.41 10.65 16.44
CA GLY A 856 -18.88 10.65 16.47
C GLY A 856 -19.53 11.48 15.35
N GLU A 857 -18.74 12.15 14.50
CA GLU A 857 -19.21 12.99 13.40
C GLU A 857 -18.50 12.65 12.07
N PRO A 858 -19.16 12.78 10.90
CA PRO A 858 -20.56 13.15 10.71
C PRO A 858 -21.51 11.95 10.94
N VAL A 859 -22.56 12.18 11.74
CA VAL A 859 -23.53 11.14 12.13
C VAL A 859 -24.16 10.45 10.90
N GLY A 860 -24.20 9.13 10.93
CA GLY A 860 -24.80 8.28 9.91
C GLY A 860 -23.92 8.00 8.69
N ALA A 861 -22.65 8.40 8.69
CA ALA A 861 -21.69 8.07 7.63
C ALA A 861 -21.42 6.58 7.52
N GLY A 862 -21.19 5.90 8.65
CA GLY A 862 -21.03 4.45 8.72
C GLY A 862 -22.26 3.71 8.22
N ARG A 863 -23.47 4.20 8.54
CA ARG A 863 -24.71 3.62 8.00
C ARG A 863 -24.81 3.79 6.49
N ARG A 864 -24.46 4.96 5.94
CA ARG A 864 -24.45 5.18 4.48
C ARG A 864 -23.44 4.26 3.78
N LEU A 865 -22.26 4.07 4.37
CA LEU A 865 -21.25 3.14 3.86
C LEU A 865 -21.79 1.70 3.85
N GLU A 866 -22.42 1.28 4.95
CA GLU A 866 -23.04 -0.05 5.09
C GLU A 866 -24.15 -0.27 4.07
N GLU A 867 -25.13 0.64 3.98
CA GLU A 867 -26.24 0.58 3.02
C GLU A 867 -25.74 0.56 1.57
N ARG A 868 -24.70 1.34 1.24
CA ARG A 868 -24.12 1.33 -0.10
C ARG A 868 -23.38 0.04 -0.40
N ALA A 869 -22.64 -0.50 0.57
CA ALA A 869 -21.90 -1.75 0.42
C ALA A 869 -22.83 -2.97 0.31
N GLU A 870 -23.98 -2.96 0.99
CA GLU A 870 -25.00 -4.00 0.83
C GLU A 870 -25.47 -4.12 -0.63
N GLY A 871 -25.50 -3.00 -1.36
CA GLY A 871 -25.81 -2.98 -2.79
C GLY A 871 -24.80 -3.73 -3.68
N PHE A 872 -23.57 -3.96 -3.19
CA PHE A 872 -22.54 -4.75 -3.86
C PHE A 872 -22.58 -6.24 -3.48
N LEU A 873 -23.37 -6.63 -2.48
CA LEU A 873 -23.53 -8.03 -2.09
C LEU A 873 -24.22 -8.83 -3.21
N GLY A 874 -23.67 -10.00 -3.54
CA GLY A 874 -24.11 -10.79 -4.69
C GLY A 874 -23.46 -10.41 -6.02
N MET A 875 -22.63 -9.36 -6.06
CA MET A 875 -21.76 -9.06 -7.19
C MET A 875 -20.52 -9.98 -7.17
N ALA A 876 -20.71 -11.25 -7.57
CA ALA A 876 -19.58 -12.16 -7.78
C ALA A 876 -18.58 -11.55 -8.77
N SER A 877 -17.29 -11.61 -8.42
CA SER A 877 -16.17 -11.27 -9.29
C SER A 877 -15.14 -12.38 -9.13
N GLY A 878 -14.57 -12.85 -10.23
CA GLY A 878 -13.61 -13.95 -10.23
C GLY A 878 -14.26 -15.35 -10.26
N SER A 879 -13.47 -16.39 -9.97
CA SER A 879 -13.88 -17.79 -10.08
C SER A 879 -14.67 -18.32 -8.87
N GLY A 880 -15.14 -17.44 -7.97
CA GLY A 880 -15.85 -17.81 -6.73
C GLY A 880 -14.97 -18.35 -5.59
N VAL A 881 -13.65 -18.49 -5.82
CA VAL A 881 -12.66 -18.97 -4.83
C VAL A 881 -11.83 -17.81 -4.24
N GLU A 882 -11.76 -16.68 -4.95
CA GLU A 882 -11.02 -15.49 -4.54
C GLU A 882 -11.95 -14.46 -3.88
N VAL A 883 -11.39 -13.66 -2.97
CA VAL A 883 -12.08 -12.50 -2.41
C VAL A 883 -12.30 -11.49 -3.54
N PRO A 884 -13.51 -10.93 -3.71
CA PRO A 884 -13.75 -9.95 -4.77
C PRO A 884 -12.83 -8.72 -4.63
N ASP A 885 -12.19 -8.30 -5.74
CA ASP A 885 -11.26 -7.14 -5.78
C ASP A 885 -11.81 -5.88 -5.10
N TRP A 886 -13.12 -5.60 -5.24
CA TRP A 886 -13.75 -4.42 -4.65
C TRP A 886 -13.75 -4.45 -3.12
N LEU A 887 -13.83 -5.65 -2.54
CA LEU A 887 -13.84 -5.84 -1.08
C LEU A 887 -12.42 -5.71 -0.52
N GLU A 888 -11.41 -6.25 -1.21
CA GLU A 888 -10.01 -6.03 -0.86
C GLU A 888 -9.64 -4.54 -0.94
N GLN A 889 -10.08 -3.85 -2.01
CA GLN A 889 -9.88 -2.40 -2.16
C GLN A 889 -10.56 -1.60 -1.05
N LEU A 890 -11.79 -1.97 -0.69
CA LEU A 890 -12.51 -1.34 0.40
C LEU A 890 -11.84 -1.58 1.76
N SER A 891 -11.41 -2.82 2.05
CA SER A 891 -10.67 -3.16 3.27
C SER A 891 -9.41 -2.33 3.39
N ALA A 892 -8.57 -2.34 2.35
CA ALA A 892 -7.35 -1.54 2.32
C ALA A 892 -7.62 -0.02 2.41
N GLY A 893 -8.78 0.43 1.93
CA GLY A 893 -9.25 1.80 2.09
C GLY A 893 -9.58 2.14 3.55
N VAL A 894 -10.29 1.24 4.24
CA VAL A 894 -10.66 1.37 5.65
C VAL A 894 -9.41 1.34 6.54
N ASP A 895 -8.53 0.37 6.32
CA ASP A 895 -7.30 0.22 7.11
C ASP A 895 -6.43 1.48 7.01
N ARG A 896 -6.23 1.98 5.78
CA ARG A 896 -5.50 3.23 5.54
C ARG A 896 -6.15 4.43 6.23
N ALA A 897 -7.47 4.55 6.15
CA ALA A 897 -8.17 5.66 6.79
C ALA A 897 -8.07 5.59 8.31
N ILE A 898 -8.08 4.39 8.91
CA ILE A 898 -7.86 4.18 10.35
C ILE A 898 -6.44 4.54 10.74
N GLU A 899 -5.43 4.03 10.03
CA GLU A 899 -4.02 4.37 10.28
C GLU A 899 -3.78 5.88 10.20
N GLU A 900 -4.32 6.53 9.16
CA GLU A 900 -4.23 7.98 9.01
C GLU A 900 -4.87 8.70 10.19
N ALA A 901 -6.04 8.26 10.63
CA ALA A 901 -6.75 8.85 11.75
C ALA A 901 -6.07 8.61 13.11
N GLU A 902 -5.45 7.46 13.30
CA GLU A 902 -4.66 7.11 14.48
C GLU A 902 -3.42 8.00 14.65
N VAL A 903 -2.88 8.48 13.54
CA VAL A 903 -1.81 9.49 13.50
C VAL A 903 -2.40 10.91 13.52
N GLY A 904 -3.72 11.06 13.67
CA GLY A 904 -4.45 12.34 13.74
C GLY A 904 -4.67 13.00 12.38
N GLY A 905 -4.39 12.33 11.26
CA GLY A 905 -4.44 12.86 9.90
C GLY A 905 -5.83 13.28 9.41
N LEU A 906 -6.91 12.67 9.92
CA LEU A 906 -8.29 12.97 9.52
C LEU A 906 -8.86 14.28 10.10
N ASP A 907 -8.12 15.03 10.92
CA ASP A 907 -8.49 16.39 11.35
C ASP A 907 -8.39 17.38 10.16
N ALA A 908 -9.31 17.28 9.20
CA ALA A 908 -9.33 18.06 7.96
C ALA A 908 -9.58 19.58 8.19
N ASP A 909 -10.13 19.94 9.35
CA ASP A 909 -10.51 21.32 9.70
C ASP A 909 -9.43 22.11 10.46
N GLY A 910 -8.23 21.54 10.64
CA GLY A 910 -7.11 22.29 11.20
C GLY A 910 -6.57 23.33 10.19
N GLU A 911 -6.60 24.63 10.53
CA GLU A 911 -5.97 25.72 9.74
C GLU A 911 -4.46 25.49 9.45
N ARG A 912 -3.84 24.49 10.09
CA ARG A 912 -2.43 24.11 9.99
C ARG A 912 -2.29 22.58 9.87
N PRO A 913 -2.20 22.01 8.65
CA PRO A 913 -1.96 20.58 8.46
C PRO A 913 -0.57 20.18 9.00
N LEU A 914 -0.54 19.13 9.83
CA LEU A 914 0.67 18.56 10.41
C LEU A 914 0.99 17.21 9.77
N LEU A 915 2.27 16.97 9.47
CA LEU A 915 2.77 15.73 8.88
C LEU A 915 1.97 15.25 7.65
N PRO A 916 1.85 16.09 6.60
CA PRO A 916 1.02 15.78 5.45
C PRO A 916 1.53 14.54 4.68
N ALA A 917 0.62 13.66 4.25
CA ALA A 917 0.97 12.53 3.41
C ALA A 917 1.59 12.98 2.07
N ALA A 918 0.98 13.95 1.39
CA ALA A 918 1.54 14.56 0.19
C ALA A 918 1.86 16.06 0.36
N VAL A 919 2.91 16.51 -0.33
CA VAL A 919 3.31 17.94 -0.35
C VAL A 919 2.20 18.84 -0.91
N ALA A 920 1.30 18.30 -1.73
CA ALA A 920 0.18 19.06 -2.25
C ALA A 920 -0.81 19.42 -1.14
N ASP A 921 -1.02 18.55 -0.15
CA ASP A 921 -2.11 18.66 0.83
C ASP A 921 -1.96 19.88 1.74
N VAL A 922 -0.73 20.35 1.96
CA VAL A 922 -0.46 21.56 2.75
C VAL A 922 -0.74 22.88 2.02
N LEU A 923 -0.91 22.86 0.70
CA LEU A 923 -1.13 24.09 -0.06
C LEU A 923 -2.62 24.35 -0.20
N GLY A 924 -3.09 25.49 0.32
CA GLY A 924 -4.42 25.99 0.00
C GLY A 924 -4.58 26.26 -1.50
N TRP A 925 -5.81 26.23 -1.98
CA TRP A 925 -6.15 26.63 -3.34
C TRP A 925 -6.20 28.15 -3.42
N GLU A 926 -5.30 28.76 -4.20
CA GLU A 926 -5.38 30.19 -4.49
C GLU A 926 -6.72 30.54 -5.14
N GLN A 927 -7.33 31.69 -4.80
CA GLN A 927 -8.58 32.10 -5.42
C GLN A 927 -8.36 32.42 -6.91
N LEU A 928 -9.08 31.71 -7.78
CA LEU A 928 -9.05 31.91 -9.23
C LEU A 928 -10.50 32.04 -9.71
N PRO A 929 -10.91 33.21 -10.25
CA PRO A 929 -12.26 33.39 -10.77
C PRO A 929 -12.58 32.40 -11.90
N TRP A 930 -13.84 31.97 -11.97
CA TRP A 930 -14.30 30.96 -12.93
C TRP A 930 -13.94 31.30 -14.39
N ASN A 931 -14.12 32.56 -14.80
CA ASN A 931 -13.84 32.99 -16.18
C ASN A 931 -12.34 32.91 -16.54
N GLU A 932 -11.46 33.21 -15.58
CA GLU A 932 -10.01 33.11 -15.77
C GLU A 932 -9.58 31.65 -15.86
N LEU A 933 -10.12 30.79 -14.98
CA LEU A 933 -9.92 29.35 -15.06
C LEU A 933 -10.38 28.80 -16.41
N LEU A 934 -11.59 29.14 -16.84
CA LEU A 934 -12.16 28.64 -18.09
C LEU A 934 -11.31 29.06 -19.28
N ALA A 935 -10.81 30.30 -19.29
CA ALA A 935 -9.88 30.77 -20.31
C ALA A 935 -8.58 29.95 -20.30
N ALA A 936 -8.01 29.68 -19.13
CA ALA A 936 -6.79 28.90 -18.97
C ALA A 936 -6.94 27.45 -19.45
N VAL A 937 -8.06 26.80 -19.13
CA VAL A 937 -8.37 25.44 -19.59
C VAL A 937 -8.67 25.41 -21.10
N SER A 938 -9.28 26.46 -21.64
CA SER A 938 -9.69 26.55 -23.05
C SER A 938 -8.56 26.89 -24.00
N ARG A 939 -7.45 27.47 -23.53
CA ARG A 939 -6.29 27.73 -24.38
C ARG A 939 -5.71 26.39 -24.83
N LYS A 940 -6.02 26.01 -26.07
CA LYS A 940 -5.25 25.01 -26.82
C LYS A 940 -3.83 25.56 -26.91
N GLY A 941 -2.97 25.15 -25.98
CA GLY A 941 -1.58 25.58 -25.95
C GLY A 941 -1.01 25.50 -27.36
N GLN A 942 -0.64 26.66 -27.91
CA GLN A 942 0.17 26.73 -29.11
C GLN A 942 1.49 26.05 -28.75
N ALA A 943 1.63 24.80 -29.17
CA ALA A 943 2.85 24.01 -29.03
C ALA A 943 3.85 24.41 -30.11
#